data_AF-A0AAV3ERV8-F1
#
_entry.id   AF-A0AAV3ERV8-F1
#
_cell.length_a   1.000
_cell.length_b   1.000
_cell.length_c   1.000
_cell.angle_alpha   90.00
_cell.angle_beta   90.00
_cell.angle_gamma   90.00
#
_symmetry.space_group_name_H-M   'P 1'
#
loop_
_entity.id
_entity.type
_entity.pdbx_description
1 polymer ?
#
loop_
_entity_poly.entity_id
_entity_poly.type
_entity_poly.pdbx_seq_one_letter_code
_entity_poly.pdbx_strand_id
1 'polypeptide(L)'
;MNQPKNLDSSIEQVNIKEERGISPLWILPLLALCLGGWLVYSSLMEAGQRIQIYFEDAQGLMAGRTTIRYQGLEVGMVKNITLSKDLSNIYVDADIYPEASDLLKENTQFWLVKPQASLTGISGLDALVSGNYIAILPGSGEAKTKFTALANSPAIQPNTTGLSVTLRSKDLGSISVGSKIYYKKIPIGEVYNFKLDHKTDNVRIKALIEEQYAHLITSKSRFWNASGIGANIGFNGVDVQFESLSALIGGAIAVDSPDDGKAIENGKEFRLYSNIKTAGRGIPIKITLPDNNQISPNGSAIMYRGLEIGQINSLKLSDDKKDIIASATVEPAFTDYLNDGSRFVLEEAKLGLSGVENIGNLVRGNFLTLVPGNGERSREFTAIRKPELIKQDAKALTFSLYADRSFGLTPDTTILYKGIKVGSITHVALVNDRVKFDAMVFEKYKHLIKSNNKFFVSGSVSAELTDSGLNIDVPPTQALISGSISFTSEGKGYKQKSYTLFKNSSLAELAQFKTEKSTELTLFSTELPPITKNSPILYRNLVVGKVTDFNLGNDGVNIKINIEKQYAHLIQADTVFWNYSGVNVEASLSGVNIQAAPLMSMIRGGIGFDNIQGVENKLGKKWKLYSNLSEAQEFGKIIAFTAKDSNAIDKGTQIKYKGVSVGEVSKITPNFSSDNVYVQARIYPEYVDQIAVAGSHFWVVEPSISLAGAENLDTLLGSYIQVTPGSGKAKTQFTLSDQPQGDQFISYTLEALSRGSVKVGTPILFREIEVGEVTDVRLGDLSDRIIITIGIHSEFAYLVRENSVFWNVSGVNMSIGLSGAKVQAGTVDSILRGGIAFSTPDDETLKPQAKAHKSYLLHKTAEEDWALWNAAIPNPNK
;
A
#
# COMPACT_ATOMS: atom_id res chain seq x y z
N MET A 1 11.29 -143.73 -133.46
CA MET A 1 10.66 -144.90 -132.83
C MET A 1 10.27 -144.50 -131.41
N ASN A 2 9.01 -144.73 -131.04
CA ASN A 2 8.41 -144.62 -129.69
C ASN A 2 8.37 -143.26 -128.91
N GLN A 3 7.29 -143.16 -128.14
CA GLN A 3 6.90 -142.20 -127.07
C GLN A 3 7.55 -142.60 -125.70
N PRO A 4 7.33 -141.95 -124.52
CA PRO A 4 6.19 -141.05 -124.15
C PRO A 4 6.43 -139.80 -123.22
N LYS A 5 5.45 -138.87 -123.29
CA LYS A 5 4.77 -138.04 -122.24
C LYS A 5 5.57 -137.44 -121.04
N ASN A 6 5.60 -136.11 -120.82
CA ASN A 6 4.58 -135.17 -120.22
C ASN A 6 4.57 -135.19 -118.67
N LEU A 7 4.37 -134.11 -117.88
CA LEU A 7 4.04 -132.67 -118.03
C LEU A 7 4.51 -131.94 -116.71
N ASP A 8 4.43 -130.63 -116.37
CA ASP A 8 3.92 -129.37 -117.00
C ASP A 8 4.53 -128.09 -116.32
N SER A 9 4.11 -126.91 -116.80
CA SER A 9 3.88 -125.63 -116.07
C SER A 9 5.02 -124.77 -115.47
N SER A 10 5.34 -123.70 -116.20
CA SER A 10 5.49 -122.29 -115.72
C SER A 10 6.61 -121.88 -114.72
N ILE A 11 7.84 -121.95 -115.23
CA ILE A 11 8.89 -120.91 -115.23
C ILE A 11 8.49 -119.50 -114.69
N GLU A 12 9.32 -118.92 -113.82
CA GLU A 12 9.76 -117.51 -113.94
C GLU A 12 11.24 -117.37 -113.50
N GLN A 13 11.98 -116.35 -113.97
CA GLN A 13 13.45 -116.36 -113.95
C GLN A 13 14.07 -115.64 -112.74
N VAL A 14 14.99 -116.32 -112.04
CA VAL A 14 15.80 -115.74 -110.95
C VAL A 14 16.90 -114.85 -111.51
N ASN A 15 16.80 -113.54 -111.31
CA ASN A 15 17.81 -112.55 -111.68
C ASN A 15 18.69 -112.20 -110.47
N ILE A 16 19.89 -112.78 -110.39
CA ILE A 16 20.87 -112.47 -109.33
C ILE A 16 21.65 -111.22 -109.73
N LYS A 17 21.48 -110.13 -108.99
CA LYS A 17 22.19 -108.85 -109.19
C LYS A 17 23.02 -108.52 -107.96
N GLU A 18 24.35 -108.49 -108.08
CA GLU A 18 25.21 -107.93 -107.03
C GLU A 18 25.00 -106.41 -106.94
N GLU A 19 24.61 -105.90 -105.77
CA GLU A 19 24.66 -104.46 -105.49
C GLU A 19 25.75 -104.15 -104.45
N ARG A 20 26.86 -103.58 -104.91
CA ARG A 20 27.94 -103.05 -104.06
C ARG A 20 27.54 -101.68 -103.50
N GLY A 21 26.47 -101.66 -102.70
CA GLY A 21 26.05 -100.50 -101.91
C GLY A 21 26.58 -100.57 -100.48
N ILE A 22 26.88 -99.42 -99.88
CA ILE A 22 27.12 -99.33 -98.43
C ILE A 22 25.79 -99.64 -97.73
N SER A 23 25.78 -100.62 -96.84
CA SER A 23 24.55 -101.07 -96.17
C SER A 23 23.80 -99.91 -95.49
N PRO A 24 22.47 -99.77 -95.64
CA PRO A 24 21.68 -98.72 -94.99
C PRO A 24 21.86 -98.64 -93.46
N LEU A 25 22.30 -99.74 -92.82
CA LEU A 25 22.64 -99.78 -91.40
C LEU A 25 23.72 -98.76 -90.99
N TRP A 26 24.61 -98.35 -91.92
CA TRP A 26 25.66 -97.35 -91.66
C TRP A 26 25.18 -95.90 -91.76
N ILE A 27 23.95 -95.65 -92.22
CA ILE A 27 23.37 -94.30 -92.23
C ILE A 27 23.13 -93.82 -90.79
N LEU A 28 22.66 -94.71 -89.90
CA LEU A 28 22.32 -94.33 -88.52
C LEU A 28 23.55 -93.90 -87.68
N PRO A 29 24.69 -94.63 -87.67
CA PRO A 29 25.91 -94.18 -86.99
C PRO A 29 26.51 -92.90 -87.58
N LEU A 30 26.50 -92.76 -88.92
CA LEU A 30 27.03 -91.55 -89.57
C LEU A 30 26.17 -90.32 -89.25
N LEU A 31 24.84 -90.46 -89.30
CA LEU A 31 23.90 -89.39 -88.96
C LEU A 31 23.98 -89.03 -87.46
N ALA A 32 24.15 -90.01 -86.57
CA ALA A 32 24.41 -89.78 -85.16
C ALA A 32 25.75 -89.06 -84.92
N LEU A 33 26.80 -89.38 -85.69
CA LEU A 33 28.10 -88.71 -85.61
C LEU A 33 28.02 -87.28 -86.14
N CYS A 34 27.29 -87.02 -87.24
CA CYS A 34 27.04 -85.67 -87.74
C CYS A 34 26.20 -84.84 -86.74
N LEU A 35 25.16 -85.42 -86.13
CA LEU A 35 24.39 -84.74 -85.08
C LEU A 35 25.23 -84.48 -83.82
N GLY A 36 26.08 -85.41 -83.41
CA GLY A 36 27.02 -85.23 -82.30
C GLY A 36 28.06 -84.14 -82.57
N GLY A 37 28.63 -84.13 -83.78
CA GLY A 37 29.56 -83.10 -84.23
C GLY A 37 28.90 -81.72 -84.31
N TRP A 38 27.67 -81.64 -84.80
CA TRP A 38 26.89 -80.40 -84.81
C TRP A 38 26.55 -79.95 -83.38
N LEU A 39 26.11 -80.84 -82.49
CA LEU A 39 25.88 -80.51 -81.07
C LEU A 39 27.14 -79.97 -80.37
N VAL A 40 28.30 -80.58 -80.60
CA VAL A 40 29.58 -80.09 -80.07
C VAL A 40 29.95 -78.72 -80.67
N TYR A 41 29.73 -78.52 -81.97
CA TYR A 41 30.00 -77.24 -82.63
C TYR A 41 29.07 -76.12 -82.12
N SER A 42 27.75 -76.38 -82.04
CA SER A 42 26.76 -75.45 -81.47
C SER A 42 27.10 -75.14 -80.01
N SER A 43 27.38 -76.16 -79.19
CA SER A 43 27.75 -75.99 -77.78
C SER A 43 29.07 -75.26 -77.55
N LEU A 44 29.97 -75.18 -78.55
CA LEU A 44 31.19 -74.37 -78.49
C LEU A 44 30.96 -72.94 -78.99
N MET A 45 30.02 -72.73 -79.91
CA MET A 45 29.72 -71.44 -80.53
C MET A 45 28.66 -70.64 -79.75
N GLU A 46 27.82 -71.32 -78.97
CA GLU A 46 26.87 -70.77 -77.98
C GLU A 46 27.52 -70.54 -76.60
N ALA A 47 28.81 -70.86 -76.44
CA ALA A 47 29.52 -70.73 -75.18
C ALA A 47 29.91 -69.27 -74.88
N GLY A 48 29.04 -68.56 -74.15
CA GLY A 48 29.29 -67.19 -73.68
C GLY A 48 30.55 -67.04 -72.80
N GLN A 49 31.11 -65.83 -72.78
CA GLN A 49 32.35 -65.52 -72.06
C GLN A 49 32.11 -65.52 -70.55
N ARG A 50 32.67 -66.52 -69.84
CA ARG A 50 32.66 -66.55 -68.38
C ARG A 50 33.59 -65.48 -67.78
N ILE A 51 33.08 -64.75 -66.79
CA ILE A 51 33.80 -63.75 -66.01
C ILE A 51 33.59 -63.95 -64.50
N GLN A 52 34.48 -63.38 -63.69
CA GLN A 52 34.34 -63.32 -62.24
C GLN A 52 34.18 -61.86 -61.78
N ILE A 53 33.08 -61.56 -61.09
CA ILE A 53 32.83 -60.24 -60.51
C ILE A 53 32.89 -60.35 -58.99
N TYR A 54 33.78 -59.59 -58.35
CA TYR A 54 33.98 -59.55 -56.90
C TYR A 54 33.13 -58.45 -56.28
N PHE A 55 32.36 -58.78 -55.25
CA PHE A 55 31.48 -57.88 -54.49
C PHE A 55 31.82 -57.93 -53.00
N GLU A 56 31.69 -56.78 -52.33
CA GLU A 56 31.70 -56.66 -50.85
C GLU A 56 30.43 -57.29 -50.22
N ASP A 57 29.29 -57.19 -50.92
CA ASP A 57 28.00 -57.75 -50.52
C ASP A 57 27.28 -58.39 -51.74
N ALA A 58 26.72 -59.58 -51.53
CA ALA A 58 25.96 -60.34 -52.52
C ALA A 58 24.45 -60.44 -52.20
N GLN A 59 23.94 -59.67 -51.22
CA GLN A 59 22.55 -59.75 -50.78
C GLN A 59 21.57 -59.49 -51.94
N GLY A 60 20.80 -60.53 -52.28
CA GLY A 60 19.80 -60.53 -53.35
C GLY A 60 20.33 -60.91 -54.75
N LEU A 61 21.61 -61.27 -54.87
CA LEU A 61 22.11 -61.99 -56.05
C LEU A 61 21.62 -63.45 -56.00
N MET A 62 21.21 -64.01 -57.14
CA MET A 62 20.77 -65.41 -57.28
C MET A 62 21.36 -66.07 -58.52
N ALA A 63 22.02 -67.22 -58.33
CA ALA A 63 22.47 -68.09 -59.41
C ALA A 63 21.32 -68.52 -60.32
N GLY A 64 21.51 -68.44 -61.64
CA GLY A 64 20.51 -68.77 -62.66
C GLY A 64 19.31 -67.82 -62.72
N ARG A 65 19.36 -66.65 -62.06
CA ARG A 65 18.27 -65.64 -62.05
C ARG A 65 18.75 -64.20 -62.15
N THR A 66 19.84 -63.83 -61.47
CA THR A 66 20.37 -62.47 -61.57
C THR A 66 21.00 -62.25 -62.93
N THR A 67 20.51 -61.23 -63.62
CA THR A 67 20.96 -60.82 -64.95
C THR A 67 22.05 -59.75 -64.84
N ILE A 68 22.89 -59.66 -65.86
CA ILE A 68 23.81 -58.56 -66.11
C ILE A 68 23.19 -57.70 -67.20
N ARG A 69 23.09 -56.38 -66.98
CA ARG A 69 22.38 -55.46 -67.90
C ARG A 69 23.21 -54.25 -68.30
N TYR A 70 23.27 -54.00 -69.61
CA TYR A 70 23.82 -52.78 -70.19
C TYR A 70 22.67 -51.88 -70.64
N GLN A 71 22.57 -50.66 -70.09
CA GLN A 71 21.50 -49.70 -70.41
C GLN A 71 20.06 -50.28 -70.31
N GLY A 72 19.86 -51.28 -69.44
CA GLY A 72 18.59 -51.99 -69.24
C GLY A 72 18.40 -53.25 -70.09
N LEU A 73 19.19 -53.45 -71.15
CA LEU A 73 19.20 -54.68 -71.95
C LEU A 73 19.99 -55.79 -71.24
N GLU A 74 19.46 -57.01 -71.23
CA GLU A 74 20.17 -58.18 -70.72
C GLU A 74 21.34 -58.58 -71.62
N VAL A 75 22.53 -58.73 -71.03
CA VAL A 75 23.79 -59.04 -71.73
C VAL A 75 24.55 -60.23 -71.12
N GLY A 76 23.96 -60.88 -70.11
CA GLY A 76 24.54 -62.06 -69.47
C GLY A 76 23.80 -62.45 -68.19
N MET A 77 24.24 -63.54 -67.56
CA MET A 77 23.57 -64.11 -66.40
C MET A 77 24.56 -64.71 -65.38
N VAL A 78 24.30 -64.45 -64.10
CA VAL A 78 25.02 -65.07 -62.97
C VAL A 78 24.77 -66.57 -62.96
N LYS A 79 25.84 -67.38 -63.03
CA LYS A 79 25.76 -68.84 -62.98
C LYS A 79 26.05 -69.40 -61.59
N ASN A 80 26.98 -68.80 -60.86
CA ASN A 80 27.39 -69.26 -59.53
C ASN A 80 27.80 -68.07 -58.64
N ILE A 81 27.65 -68.23 -57.34
CA ILE A 81 28.02 -67.24 -56.31
C ILE A 81 28.83 -67.99 -55.25
N THR A 82 30.05 -67.54 -54.95
CA THR A 82 30.94 -68.27 -54.05
C THR A 82 31.80 -67.31 -53.22
N LEU A 83 31.91 -67.62 -51.92
CA LEU A 83 32.76 -66.87 -51.00
C LEU A 83 34.24 -67.20 -51.30
N SER A 84 35.09 -66.18 -51.33
CA SER A 84 36.55 -66.36 -51.47
C SER A 84 37.15 -67.15 -50.30
N LYS A 85 38.31 -67.77 -50.53
CA LYS A 85 38.98 -68.65 -49.53
C LYS A 85 39.44 -67.91 -48.26
N ASP A 86 39.61 -66.59 -48.35
CA ASP A 86 39.94 -65.69 -47.23
C ASP A 86 38.70 -65.14 -46.51
N LEU A 87 37.48 -65.52 -46.94
CA LEU A 87 36.18 -65.10 -46.42
C LEU A 87 35.90 -63.58 -46.52
N SER A 88 36.74 -62.80 -47.21
CA SER A 88 36.67 -61.32 -47.22
C SER A 88 35.85 -60.75 -48.39
N ASN A 89 35.70 -61.50 -49.48
CA ASN A 89 35.05 -61.08 -50.72
C ASN A 89 34.11 -62.16 -51.25
N ILE A 90 32.97 -61.81 -51.83
CA ILE A 90 32.11 -62.76 -52.56
C ILE A 90 32.37 -62.59 -54.04
N TYR A 91 32.77 -63.66 -54.74
CA TYR A 91 32.92 -63.63 -56.19
C TYR A 91 31.75 -64.34 -56.88
N VAL A 92 31.41 -63.83 -58.04
CA VAL A 92 30.23 -64.20 -58.82
C VAL A 92 30.72 -64.65 -60.18
N ASP A 93 30.60 -65.95 -60.48
CA ASP A 93 30.86 -66.47 -61.82
C ASP A 93 29.62 -66.20 -62.67
N ALA A 94 29.77 -65.43 -63.74
CA ALA A 94 28.70 -65.08 -64.66
C ALA A 94 29.13 -65.33 -66.11
N ASP A 95 28.18 -65.75 -66.95
CA ASP A 95 28.40 -65.91 -68.38
C ASP A 95 27.80 -64.72 -69.11
N ILE A 96 28.62 -64.02 -69.88
CA ILE A 96 28.25 -62.91 -70.74
C ILE A 96 27.93 -63.45 -72.13
N TYR A 97 26.84 -62.99 -72.75
CA TYR A 97 26.44 -63.47 -74.07
C TYR A 97 27.49 -63.03 -75.13
N PRO A 98 27.78 -63.85 -76.16
CA PRO A 98 28.89 -63.60 -77.08
C PRO A 98 28.92 -62.17 -77.67
N GLU A 99 27.75 -61.64 -78.00
CA GLU A 99 27.50 -60.31 -78.58
C GLU A 99 27.90 -59.16 -77.65
N ALA A 100 27.99 -59.41 -76.34
CA ALA A 100 28.33 -58.43 -75.32
C ALA A 100 29.79 -58.54 -74.82
N SER A 101 30.58 -59.48 -75.36
CA SER A 101 31.97 -59.71 -74.94
C SER A 101 32.85 -58.45 -75.10
N ASP A 102 32.56 -57.60 -76.09
CA ASP A 102 33.26 -56.33 -76.33
C ASP A 102 33.11 -55.29 -75.21
N LEU A 103 32.16 -55.48 -74.29
CA LEU A 103 31.99 -54.65 -73.09
C LEU A 103 33.02 -54.99 -71.99
N LEU A 104 33.74 -56.10 -72.10
CA LEU A 104 34.59 -56.68 -71.04
C LEU A 104 36.04 -56.18 -71.10
N LYS A 105 36.24 -54.86 -70.93
CA LYS A 105 37.53 -54.17 -71.03
C LYS A 105 38.08 -53.77 -69.67
N GLU A 106 39.37 -53.47 -69.57
CA GLU A 106 40.08 -53.31 -68.30
C GLU A 106 39.38 -52.41 -67.27
N ASN A 107 38.88 -51.25 -67.73
CA ASN A 107 38.23 -50.23 -66.92
C ASN A 107 36.70 -50.34 -66.88
N THR A 108 36.12 -51.45 -67.35
CA THR A 108 34.68 -51.71 -67.28
C THR A 108 34.23 -51.84 -65.83
N GLN A 109 33.20 -51.07 -65.49
CA GLN A 109 32.65 -50.97 -64.14
C GLN A 109 31.37 -51.79 -64.03
N PHE A 110 31.24 -52.52 -62.93
CA PHE A 110 30.03 -53.26 -62.56
C PHE A 110 29.50 -52.75 -61.22
N TRP A 111 28.18 -52.76 -61.00
CA TRP A 111 27.59 -52.50 -59.68
C TRP A 111 26.25 -53.20 -59.52
N LEU A 112 25.85 -53.48 -58.28
CA LEU A 112 24.58 -54.12 -57.97
C LEU A 112 23.45 -53.10 -57.91
N VAL A 113 22.47 -53.22 -58.79
CA VAL A 113 21.23 -52.44 -58.76
C VAL A 113 20.23 -53.14 -57.84
N LYS A 114 19.97 -52.51 -56.69
CA LYS A 114 18.89 -52.86 -55.75
C LYS A 114 17.78 -51.80 -55.91
N PRO A 115 16.48 -52.15 -55.79
CA PRO A 115 15.41 -51.16 -55.85
C PRO A 115 15.50 -50.18 -54.66
N GLN A 116 15.41 -48.88 -54.94
CA GLN A 116 15.55 -47.82 -53.94
C GLN A 116 14.32 -46.90 -53.91
N ALA A 117 13.64 -46.86 -52.77
CA ALA A 117 12.55 -45.94 -52.50
C ALA A 117 13.08 -44.65 -51.84
N SER A 118 12.82 -43.50 -52.45
CA SER A 118 13.04 -42.18 -51.84
C SER A 118 11.73 -41.40 -51.78
N LEU A 119 11.61 -40.44 -50.86
CA LEU A 119 10.42 -39.59 -50.75
C LEU A 119 10.18 -38.67 -51.97
N THR A 120 11.19 -38.55 -52.84
CA THR A 120 11.18 -37.77 -54.08
C THR A 120 11.00 -38.61 -55.35
N GLY A 121 10.97 -39.96 -55.25
CA GLY A 121 10.84 -40.85 -56.39
C GLY A 121 11.39 -42.26 -56.14
N ILE A 122 11.02 -43.21 -57.00
CA ILE A 122 11.49 -44.61 -56.95
C ILE A 122 12.52 -44.82 -58.06
N SER A 123 13.69 -45.32 -57.70
CA SER A 123 14.76 -45.70 -58.63
C SER A 123 14.97 -47.21 -58.60
N GLY A 124 15.28 -47.82 -59.76
CA GLY A 124 15.32 -49.28 -59.88
C GLY A 124 13.93 -49.95 -59.80
N LEU A 125 12.87 -49.31 -60.32
CA LEU A 125 11.51 -49.89 -60.35
C LEU A 125 11.45 -51.16 -61.21
N ASP A 126 12.31 -51.27 -62.21
CA ASP A 126 12.55 -52.48 -63.01
C ASP A 126 13.11 -53.63 -62.14
N ALA A 127 13.97 -53.34 -61.16
CA ALA A 127 14.45 -54.32 -60.19
C ALA A 127 13.37 -54.74 -59.16
N LEU A 128 12.32 -53.93 -58.95
CA LEU A 128 11.18 -54.32 -58.10
C LEU A 128 10.34 -55.44 -58.76
N VAL A 129 10.26 -55.47 -60.09
CA VAL A 129 9.50 -56.48 -60.86
C VAL A 129 10.39 -57.65 -61.30
N SER A 130 11.64 -57.38 -61.69
CA SER A 130 12.56 -58.40 -62.25
C SER A 130 13.68 -58.85 -61.31
N GLY A 131 13.72 -58.35 -60.08
CA GLY A 131 14.75 -58.66 -59.08
C GLY A 131 16.04 -57.85 -59.25
N ASN A 132 16.95 -57.97 -58.28
CA ASN A 132 18.24 -57.30 -58.32
C ASN A 132 19.08 -57.80 -59.52
N TYR A 133 19.67 -56.85 -60.25
CA TYR A 133 20.55 -57.12 -61.39
C TYR A 133 21.88 -56.40 -61.26
N ILE A 134 22.88 -56.86 -62.00
CA ILE A 134 24.20 -56.23 -62.04
C ILE A 134 24.22 -55.31 -63.26
N ALA A 135 24.42 -54.01 -63.07
CA ALA A 135 24.64 -53.08 -64.18
C ALA A 135 26.11 -53.11 -64.62
N ILE A 136 26.35 -52.88 -65.91
CA ILE A 136 27.68 -52.75 -66.52
C ILE A 136 27.82 -51.39 -67.22
N LEU A 137 28.99 -50.76 -67.12
CA LEU A 137 29.41 -49.59 -67.88
C LEU A 137 30.77 -49.89 -68.54
N PRO A 138 30.85 -49.95 -69.88
CA PRO A 138 32.08 -50.32 -70.58
C PRO A 138 33.18 -49.26 -70.42
N GLY A 139 34.39 -49.70 -70.14
CA GLY A 139 35.58 -48.87 -70.09
C GLY A 139 36.49 -49.02 -71.32
N SER A 140 37.60 -48.30 -71.30
CA SER A 140 38.74 -48.52 -72.20
C SER A 140 39.71 -49.56 -71.62
N GLY A 141 40.66 -50.02 -72.47
CA GLY A 141 41.71 -50.98 -72.10
C GLY A 141 41.54 -52.34 -72.79
N GLU A 142 42.41 -53.29 -72.44
CA GLU A 142 42.42 -54.65 -73.00
C GLU A 142 41.28 -55.52 -72.45
N ALA A 143 41.01 -56.65 -73.11
CA ALA A 143 39.97 -57.60 -72.70
C ALA A 143 40.30 -58.25 -71.35
N LYS A 144 39.31 -58.34 -70.45
CA LYS A 144 39.49 -58.76 -69.06
C LYS A 144 38.33 -59.63 -68.59
N THR A 145 38.63 -60.62 -67.74
CA THR A 145 37.64 -61.60 -67.24
C THR A 145 37.46 -61.58 -65.72
N LYS A 146 38.14 -60.67 -65.02
CA LYS A 146 38.02 -60.46 -63.57
C LYS A 146 37.81 -59.00 -63.24
N PHE A 147 36.75 -58.71 -62.48
CA PHE A 147 36.26 -57.37 -62.18
C PHE A 147 35.93 -57.22 -60.70
N THR A 148 36.08 -56.01 -60.18
CA THR A 148 35.58 -55.65 -58.84
C THR A 148 34.40 -54.70 -59.02
N ALA A 149 33.28 -54.99 -58.36
CA ALA A 149 32.10 -54.16 -58.43
C ALA A 149 32.23 -52.92 -57.54
N LEU A 150 31.64 -51.81 -57.98
CA LEU A 150 31.50 -50.60 -57.20
C LEU A 150 30.33 -50.77 -56.20
N ALA A 151 30.54 -50.35 -54.96
CA ALA A 151 29.51 -50.39 -53.91
C ALA A 151 28.29 -49.48 -54.20
N ASN A 152 28.43 -48.51 -55.10
CA ASN A 152 27.37 -47.62 -55.55
C ASN A 152 27.52 -47.34 -57.06
N SER A 153 26.42 -46.94 -57.71
CA SER A 153 26.46 -46.45 -59.10
C SER A 153 27.48 -45.32 -59.24
N PRO A 154 28.32 -45.31 -60.30
CA PRO A 154 29.24 -44.21 -60.55
C PRO A 154 28.47 -42.91 -60.78
N ALA A 155 29.03 -41.79 -60.34
CA ALA A 155 28.44 -40.46 -60.54
C ALA A 155 28.58 -40.05 -62.01
N ILE A 156 27.55 -40.37 -62.80
CA ILE A 156 27.42 -39.93 -64.19
C ILE A 156 27.50 -38.40 -64.21
N GLN A 157 28.55 -37.86 -64.85
CA GLN A 157 28.58 -36.45 -65.17
C GLN A 157 27.52 -36.22 -66.25
N PRO A 158 26.50 -35.36 -66.03
CA PRO A 158 25.58 -35.02 -67.11
C PRO A 158 26.38 -34.35 -68.23
N ASN A 159 26.12 -34.71 -69.49
CA ASN A 159 26.72 -34.03 -70.65
C ASN A 159 26.39 -32.53 -70.54
N THR A 160 27.42 -31.70 -70.37
CA THR A 160 27.26 -30.37 -69.77
C THR A 160 26.76 -29.32 -70.77
N THR A 161 25.44 -29.16 -70.82
CA THR A 161 24.76 -27.90 -71.19
C THR A 161 24.19 -27.27 -69.91
N GLY A 162 24.55 -26.03 -69.61
CA GLY A 162 24.25 -25.35 -68.35
C GLY A 162 25.47 -24.71 -67.67
N LEU A 163 25.19 -23.70 -66.85
CA LEU A 163 26.17 -22.93 -66.08
C LEU A 163 26.36 -23.56 -64.69
N SER A 164 27.54 -24.10 -64.39
CA SER A 164 27.84 -24.60 -63.04
C SER A 164 28.27 -23.46 -62.12
N VAL A 165 27.85 -23.52 -60.85
CA VAL A 165 28.28 -22.60 -59.79
C VAL A 165 28.69 -23.37 -58.55
N THR A 166 29.64 -22.81 -57.78
CA THR A 166 30.08 -23.38 -56.50
C THR A 166 29.52 -22.53 -55.37
N LEU A 167 28.81 -23.14 -54.42
CA LEU A 167 28.20 -22.46 -53.28
C LEU A 167 28.95 -22.88 -52.00
N ARG A 168 29.60 -21.92 -51.33
CA ARG A 168 30.32 -22.15 -50.07
C ARG A 168 29.43 -21.84 -48.87
N SER A 169 29.29 -22.82 -47.98
CA SER A 169 28.57 -22.72 -46.71
C SER A 169 29.45 -23.20 -45.55
N LYS A 170 29.11 -22.87 -44.30
CA LYS A 170 29.74 -23.46 -43.12
C LYS A 170 29.36 -24.93 -42.97
N ASP A 171 28.10 -25.23 -43.22
CA ASP A 171 27.46 -26.52 -43.07
C ASP A 171 26.62 -26.85 -44.32
N LEU A 172 26.24 -28.12 -44.48
CA LEU A 172 25.41 -28.55 -45.61
C LEU A 172 23.93 -28.16 -45.43
N GLY A 173 23.49 -27.90 -44.20
CA GLY A 173 22.07 -27.76 -43.86
C GLY A 173 21.23 -28.94 -44.38
N SER A 174 19.97 -28.67 -44.74
CA SER A 174 19.05 -29.64 -45.34
C SER A 174 19.21 -29.76 -46.87
N ILE A 175 20.43 -29.64 -47.42
CA ILE A 175 20.70 -29.71 -48.86
C ILE A 175 21.28 -31.08 -49.22
N SER A 176 20.82 -31.65 -50.32
CA SER A 176 21.22 -32.96 -50.85
C SER A 176 21.56 -32.88 -52.34
N VAL A 177 22.02 -33.99 -52.92
CA VAL A 177 22.03 -34.14 -54.37
C VAL A 177 20.58 -34.22 -54.85
N GLY A 178 20.22 -33.43 -55.87
CA GLY A 178 18.87 -33.24 -56.36
C GLY A 178 18.12 -32.04 -55.76
N SER A 179 18.64 -31.38 -54.72
CA SER A 179 18.04 -30.13 -54.19
C SER A 179 17.94 -29.08 -55.28
N LYS A 180 16.74 -28.52 -55.47
CA LYS A 180 16.45 -27.58 -56.56
C LYS A 180 16.85 -26.15 -56.22
N ILE A 181 17.23 -25.41 -57.26
CA ILE A 181 17.65 -24.00 -57.19
C ILE A 181 16.54 -23.15 -57.78
N TYR A 182 16.02 -22.20 -57.02
CA TYR A 182 14.85 -21.41 -57.37
C TYR A 182 15.17 -19.92 -57.55
N TYR A 183 14.78 -19.35 -58.70
CA TYR A 183 14.73 -17.91 -58.92
C TYR A 183 13.28 -17.48 -59.07
N LYS A 184 12.81 -16.51 -58.26
CA LYS A 184 11.40 -16.06 -58.24
C LYS A 184 10.39 -17.23 -58.13
N LYS A 185 10.73 -18.26 -57.34
CA LYS A 185 10.00 -19.54 -57.14
C LYS A 185 9.89 -20.47 -58.36
N ILE A 186 10.55 -20.16 -59.47
CA ILE A 186 10.72 -21.06 -60.63
C ILE A 186 12.00 -21.89 -60.41
N PRO A 187 11.98 -23.23 -60.56
CA PRO A 187 13.21 -24.03 -60.53
C PRO A 187 14.04 -23.75 -61.79
N ILE A 188 15.32 -23.43 -61.60
CA ILE A 188 16.26 -23.06 -62.67
C ILE A 188 17.52 -23.93 -62.73
N GLY A 189 17.62 -24.93 -61.85
CA GLY A 189 18.81 -25.76 -61.70
C GLY A 189 18.76 -26.65 -60.47
N GLU A 190 19.85 -27.37 -60.22
CA GLU A 190 19.96 -28.34 -59.12
C GLU A 190 21.38 -28.54 -58.58
N VAL A 191 21.47 -29.07 -57.36
CA VAL A 191 22.72 -29.52 -56.73
C VAL A 191 23.06 -30.93 -57.21
N TYR A 192 24.23 -31.10 -57.83
CA TYR A 192 24.69 -32.41 -58.35
C TYR A 192 25.81 -33.05 -57.51
N ASN A 193 26.48 -32.29 -56.64
CA ASN A 193 27.58 -32.78 -55.81
C ASN A 193 27.80 -31.85 -54.60
N PHE A 194 28.35 -32.36 -53.50
CA PHE A 194 28.87 -31.53 -52.40
C PHE A 194 30.07 -32.23 -51.75
N LYS A 195 31.04 -31.45 -51.26
CA LYS A 195 32.21 -31.96 -50.51
C LYS A 195 32.58 -31.04 -49.37
N LEU A 196 33.04 -31.61 -48.25
CA LEU A 196 33.70 -30.88 -47.18
C LEU A 196 35.11 -30.47 -47.65
N ASP A 197 35.49 -29.21 -47.42
CA ASP A 197 36.84 -28.71 -47.67
C ASP A 197 37.69 -28.85 -46.41
N HIS A 198 38.44 -29.95 -46.32
CA HIS A 198 39.33 -30.27 -45.19
C HIS A 198 40.39 -29.20 -44.87
N LYS A 199 40.59 -28.17 -45.71
CA LYS A 199 41.48 -27.03 -45.41
C LYS A 199 40.78 -25.83 -44.77
N THR A 200 39.47 -25.71 -44.90
CA THR A 200 38.73 -24.52 -44.44
C THR A 200 37.53 -24.84 -43.55
N ASP A 201 37.19 -26.11 -43.36
CA ASP A 201 36.01 -26.60 -42.62
C ASP A 201 34.68 -25.99 -43.13
N ASN A 202 34.62 -25.72 -44.45
CA ASN A 202 33.42 -25.27 -45.15
C ASN A 202 32.93 -26.37 -46.09
N VAL A 203 31.61 -26.44 -46.30
CA VAL A 203 31.02 -27.30 -47.33
C VAL A 203 30.99 -26.54 -48.65
N ARG A 204 31.57 -27.14 -49.70
CA ARG A 204 31.49 -26.68 -51.09
C ARG A 204 30.43 -27.49 -51.82
N ILE A 205 29.28 -26.88 -52.05
CA ILE A 205 28.15 -27.44 -52.80
C ILE A 205 28.33 -27.07 -54.27
N LYS A 206 28.21 -28.02 -55.18
CA LYS A 206 28.26 -27.79 -56.63
C LYS A 206 26.88 -27.89 -57.24
N ALA A 207 26.53 -26.86 -57.99
CA ALA A 207 25.23 -26.65 -58.60
C ALA A 207 25.37 -26.51 -60.12
N LEU A 208 24.34 -26.92 -60.86
CA LEU A 208 24.19 -26.69 -62.29
C LEU A 208 22.89 -25.91 -62.52
N ILE A 209 23.01 -24.76 -63.18
CA ILE A 209 21.90 -23.93 -63.65
C ILE A 209 21.64 -24.31 -65.11
N GLU A 210 20.40 -24.50 -65.50
CA GLU A 210 20.04 -24.87 -66.88
C GLU A 210 20.46 -23.77 -67.86
N GLU A 211 20.87 -24.14 -69.08
CA GLU A 211 21.40 -23.21 -70.09
C GLU A 211 20.46 -22.02 -70.34
N GLN A 212 19.15 -22.30 -70.45
CA GLN A 212 18.10 -21.29 -70.64
C GLN A 212 18.01 -20.24 -69.51
N TYR A 213 18.51 -20.56 -68.31
CA TYR A 213 18.49 -19.70 -67.12
C TYR A 213 19.87 -19.18 -66.71
N ALA A 214 20.94 -19.59 -67.38
CA ALA A 214 22.31 -19.16 -67.07
C ALA A 214 22.46 -17.63 -67.02
N HIS A 215 21.77 -16.92 -67.92
CA HIS A 215 21.77 -15.45 -68.01
C HIS A 215 21.21 -14.73 -66.77
N LEU A 216 20.44 -15.42 -65.90
CA LEU A 216 19.89 -14.85 -64.67
C LEU A 216 20.95 -14.71 -63.57
N ILE A 217 22.05 -15.45 -63.64
CA ILE A 217 23.08 -15.46 -62.61
C ILE A 217 24.19 -14.46 -62.94
N THR A 218 24.48 -13.58 -61.99
CA THR A 218 25.43 -12.48 -62.13
C THR A 218 26.42 -12.45 -60.96
N SER A 219 27.46 -11.66 -61.10
CA SER A 219 28.44 -11.34 -60.06
C SER A 219 27.86 -10.67 -58.80
N LYS A 220 26.58 -10.27 -58.82
CA LYS A 220 25.85 -9.75 -57.66
C LYS A 220 24.79 -10.70 -57.09
N SER A 221 24.60 -11.89 -57.68
CA SER A 221 23.64 -12.87 -57.19
C SER A 221 23.94 -13.30 -55.74
N ARG A 222 22.87 -13.53 -54.97
CA ARG A 222 22.94 -14.01 -53.59
C ARG A 222 22.08 -15.26 -53.45
N PHE A 223 22.73 -16.36 -53.04
CA PHE A 223 22.09 -17.64 -52.81
C PHE A 223 21.83 -17.80 -51.31
N TRP A 224 20.63 -18.21 -50.91
CA TRP A 224 20.34 -18.62 -49.52
C TRP A 224 19.71 -20.00 -49.47
N ASN A 225 19.91 -20.69 -48.35
CA ASN A 225 19.19 -21.91 -48.04
C ASN A 225 17.70 -21.56 -47.85
N ALA A 226 16.83 -22.20 -48.64
CA ALA A 226 15.38 -22.04 -48.63
C ALA A 226 14.67 -23.31 -48.13
N SER A 227 15.43 -24.26 -47.57
CA SER A 227 14.92 -25.46 -46.91
C SER A 227 14.43 -25.16 -45.48
N GLY A 228 13.40 -25.88 -45.04
CA GLY A 228 12.86 -25.77 -43.68
C GLY A 228 11.72 -24.75 -43.53
N ILE A 229 11.18 -24.64 -42.31
CA ILE A 229 9.98 -23.84 -42.00
C ILE A 229 10.38 -22.48 -41.44
N GLY A 230 10.02 -21.40 -42.14
CA GLY A 230 10.27 -20.03 -41.72
C GLY A 230 9.13 -19.46 -40.87
N ALA A 231 9.21 -19.58 -39.54
CA ALA A 231 8.27 -18.93 -38.63
C ALA A 231 8.78 -17.55 -38.18
N ASN A 232 8.07 -16.47 -38.55
CA ASN A 232 8.35 -15.10 -38.15
C ASN A 232 7.35 -14.65 -37.07
N ILE A 233 7.82 -14.42 -35.83
CA ILE A 233 6.99 -13.87 -34.75
C ILE A 233 7.13 -12.33 -34.73
N GLY A 234 6.44 -11.67 -35.66
CA GLY A 234 6.46 -10.20 -35.79
C GLY A 234 5.50 -9.49 -34.85
N PHE A 235 5.47 -8.14 -34.91
CA PHE A 235 4.57 -7.33 -34.08
C PHE A 235 3.07 -7.64 -34.30
N ASN A 236 2.71 -8.02 -35.53
CA ASN A 236 1.31 -8.24 -35.96
C ASN A 236 0.83 -9.70 -35.79
N GLY A 237 1.68 -10.63 -35.35
CA GLY A 237 1.30 -12.04 -35.14
C GLY A 237 2.42 -13.04 -35.43
N VAL A 238 2.04 -14.29 -35.67
CA VAL A 238 2.94 -15.35 -36.18
C VAL A 238 2.66 -15.54 -37.67
N ASP A 239 3.65 -15.23 -38.49
CA ASP A 239 3.63 -15.47 -39.94
C ASP A 239 4.49 -16.70 -40.26
N VAL A 240 3.87 -17.77 -40.75
CA VAL A 240 4.55 -19.03 -41.07
C VAL A 240 4.68 -19.16 -42.58
N GLN A 241 5.85 -18.80 -43.08
CA GLN A 241 6.15 -18.81 -44.51
C GLN A 241 6.70 -20.19 -44.92
N PHE A 242 5.95 -20.87 -45.78
CA PHE A 242 6.38 -22.09 -46.44
C PHE A 242 6.80 -21.76 -47.88
N GLU A 243 8.07 -21.97 -48.23
CA GLU A 243 8.56 -21.66 -49.57
C GLU A 243 8.04 -22.65 -50.62
N SER A 244 8.13 -23.95 -50.31
CA SER A 244 7.47 -25.05 -51.02
C SER A 244 7.48 -26.31 -50.14
N LEU A 245 6.47 -27.18 -50.26
CA LEU A 245 6.49 -28.51 -49.64
C LEU A 245 7.65 -29.39 -50.17
N SER A 246 8.07 -29.20 -51.43
CA SER A 246 9.25 -29.87 -51.99
C SER A 246 10.54 -29.44 -51.29
N ALA A 247 10.66 -28.17 -50.91
CA ALA A 247 11.83 -27.59 -50.24
C ALA A 247 12.01 -28.10 -48.80
N LEU A 248 10.92 -28.51 -48.14
CA LEU A 248 10.96 -29.12 -46.81
C LEU A 248 11.55 -30.54 -46.83
N ILE A 249 11.43 -31.25 -47.96
CA ILE A 249 11.72 -32.69 -48.07
C ILE A 249 13.02 -32.96 -48.84
N GLY A 250 13.17 -32.36 -50.03
CA GLY A 250 14.33 -32.57 -50.91
C GLY A 250 15.40 -31.48 -50.83
N GLY A 251 15.19 -30.47 -49.97
CA GLY A 251 16.04 -29.28 -49.87
C GLY A 251 15.87 -28.31 -51.04
N ALA A 252 16.08 -27.02 -50.78
CA ALA A 252 16.05 -25.96 -51.77
C ALA A 252 17.07 -24.87 -51.50
N ILE A 253 17.59 -24.29 -52.58
CA ILE A 253 18.39 -23.07 -52.57
C ILE A 253 17.60 -22.02 -53.34
N ALA A 254 17.41 -20.83 -52.80
CA ALA A 254 16.83 -19.71 -53.54
C ALA A 254 17.90 -18.69 -53.89
N VAL A 255 17.72 -17.99 -55.01
CA VAL A 255 18.64 -16.97 -55.50
C VAL A 255 17.91 -15.68 -55.88
N ASP A 256 18.48 -14.55 -55.43
CA ASP A 256 18.21 -13.20 -55.91
C ASP A 256 19.36 -12.76 -56.79
N SER A 257 19.07 -11.99 -57.83
CA SER A 257 20.05 -11.49 -58.80
C SER A 257 19.54 -10.15 -59.35
N PRO A 258 20.19 -9.01 -59.00
CA PRO A 258 19.83 -7.71 -59.53
C PRO A 258 20.36 -7.49 -60.94
N ASP A 259 19.62 -6.68 -61.70
CA ASP A 259 19.89 -6.36 -63.12
C ASP A 259 21.18 -5.55 -63.32
N ASP A 260 21.81 -5.06 -62.25
CA ASP A 260 23.05 -4.26 -62.26
C ASP A 260 24.33 -5.12 -62.08
N GLY A 261 24.23 -6.44 -62.16
CA GLY A 261 25.34 -7.39 -62.07
C GLY A 261 25.99 -7.74 -63.42
N LYS A 262 27.30 -7.93 -63.44
CA LYS A 262 28.02 -8.47 -64.63
C LYS A 262 27.83 -10.00 -64.72
N ALA A 263 27.80 -10.55 -65.93
CA ALA A 263 27.82 -12.00 -66.17
C ALA A 263 29.03 -12.70 -65.51
N ILE A 264 28.97 -14.03 -65.38
CA ILE A 264 29.97 -14.85 -64.69
C ILE A 264 30.49 -16.01 -65.55
N GLU A 265 31.70 -16.47 -65.21
CA GLU A 265 32.33 -17.66 -65.77
C GLU A 265 31.84 -18.96 -65.10
N ASN A 266 32.00 -20.08 -65.80
CA ASN A 266 31.59 -21.39 -65.30
C ASN A 266 32.40 -21.82 -64.06
N GLY A 267 31.72 -22.39 -63.06
CA GLY A 267 32.29 -22.81 -61.78
C GLY A 267 32.39 -21.72 -60.72
N LYS A 268 31.99 -20.47 -61.01
CA LYS A 268 32.10 -19.30 -60.12
C LYS A 268 31.63 -19.59 -58.69
N GLU A 269 32.42 -19.17 -57.72
CA GLU A 269 32.11 -19.34 -56.29
C GLU A 269 31.25 -18.19 -55.74
N PHE A 270 30.18 -18.55 -55.03
CA PHE A 270 29.32 -17.67 -54.23
C PHE A 270 29.25 -18.14 -52.78
N ARG A 271 28.84 -17.25 -51.88
CA ARG A 271 28.45 -17.61 -50.52
C ARG A 271 26.99 -18.05 -50.49
N LEU A 272 26.73 -19.20 -49.85
CA LEU A 272 25.40 -19.57 -49.39
C LEU A 272 25.11 -18.85 -48.06
N TYR A 273 24.00 -18.14 -47.98
CA TYR A 273 23.49 -17.53 -46.76
C TYR A 273 22.50 -18.48 -46.08
N SER A 274 22.40 -18.43 -44.75
CA SER A 274 21.56 -19.37 -43.97
C SER A 274 20.06 -19.15 -44.16
N ASN A 275 19.64 -17.94 -44.56
CA ASN A 275 18.28 -17.56 -44.92
C ASN A 275 18.25 -16.17 -45.60
N ILE A 276 17.09 -15.78 -46.15
CA ILE A 276 16.86 -14.49 -46.81
C ILE A 276 17.25 -13.28 -45.95
N LYS A 277 16.94 -13.27 -44.64
CA LYS A 277 17.28 -12.14 -43.75
C LYS A 277 18.80 -11.93 -43.65
N THR A 278 19.57 -13.00 -43.60
CA THR A 278 21.05 -12.95 -43.62
C THR A 278 21.63 -12.61 -44.99
N ALA A 279 20.88 -12.81 -46.09
CA ALA A 279 21.27 -12.44 -47.44
C ALA A 279 20.99 -10.96 -47.79
N GLY A 280 20.35 -10.20 -46.89
CA GLY A 280 19.78 -8.87 -47.13
C GLY A 280 20.75 -7.77 -47.61
N ARG A 281 20.17 -6.70 -48.15
CA ARG A 281 20.85 -5.48 -48.60
C ARG A 281 20.52 -4.34 -47.62
N GLY A 282 21.54 -3.63 -47.13
CA GLY A 282 21.36 -2.50 -46.22
C GLY A 282 22.69 -1.95 -45.71
N ILE A 283 22.63 -0.95 -44.84
CA ILE A 283 23.79 -0.23 -44.31
C ILE A 283 24.22 -0.87 -42.99
N PRO A 284 25.45 -1.43 -42.90
CA PRO A 284 25.96 -1.97 -41.65
C PRO A 284 26.32 -0.85 -40.68
N ILE A 285 25.91 -1.01 -39.42
CA ILE A 285 26.25 -0.12 -38.30
C ILE A 285 26.65 -0.93 -37.06
N LYS A 286 27.42 -0.32 -36.16
CA LYS A 286 27.67 -0.83 -34.80
C LYS A 286 26.88 -0.01 -33.78
N ILE A 287 26.35 -0.69 -32.77
CA ILE A 287 25.66 -0.05 -31.65
C ILE A 287 26.18 -0.64 -30.34
N THR A 288 26.85 0.15 -29.52
CA THR A 288 27.21 -0.23 -28.15
C THR A 288 25.96 -0.25 -27.29
N LEU A 289 25.66 -1.38 -26.66
CA LEU A 289 24.48 -1.61 -25.83
C LEU A 289 24.82 -1.54 -24.34
N PRO A 290 23.89 -1.10 -23.48
CA PRO A 290 24.06 -1.19 -22.03
C PRO A 290 23.97 -2.64 -21.55
N ASP A 291 24.49 -2.91 -20.35
CA ASP A 291 24.34 -4.20 -19.66
C ASP A 291 22.86 -4.60 -19.50
N ASN A 292 22.61 -5.91 -19.45
CA ASN A 292 21.28 -6.51 -19.26
C ASN A 292 20.21 -6.06 -20.28
N ASN A 293 20.62 -5.68 -21.49
CA ASN A 293 19.73 -5.15 -22.54
C ASN A 293 18.64 -6.12 -23.04
N GLN A 294 18.81 -7.43 -22.89
CA GLN A 294 17.88 -8.48 -23.38
C GLN A 294 17.50 -8.36 -24.87
N ILE A 295 18.41 -7.85 -25.69
CA ILE A 295 18.29 -7.85 -27.16
C ILE A 295 18.65 -9.24 -27.70
N SER A 296 17.88 -9.74 -28.67
CA SER A 296 18.21 -10.98 -29.37
C SER A 296 19.48 -10.79 -30.22
N PRO A 297 20.45 -11.73 -30.18
CA PRO A 297 21.62 -11.66 -31.06
C PRO A 297 21.26 -11.70 -32.54
N ASN A 298 20.12 -12.31 -32.89
CA ASN A 298 19.65 -12.45 -34.27
C ASN A 298 18.20 -11.95 -34.36
N GLY A 299 17.97 -10.86 -35.10
CA GLY A 299 16.63 -10.43 -35.51
C GLY A 299 15.84 -9.54 -34.55
N SER A 300 16.44 -9.00 -33.47
CA SER A 300 15.81 -7.87 -32.75
C SER A 300 15.68 -6.68 -33.70
N ALA A 301 14.50 -6.06 -33.73
CA ALA A 301 14.20 -4.96 -34.64
C ALA A 301 14.90 -3.64 -34.25
N ILE A 302 15.15 -2.81 -35.26
CA ILE A 302 15.40 -1.37 -35.14
C ILE A 302 14.15 -0.66 -35.67
N MET A 303 13.51 0.12 -34.82
CA MET A 303 12.24 0.78 -35.10
C MET A 303 12.41 2.29 -35.28
N TYR A 304 11.58 2.90 -36.13
CA TYR A 304 11.41 4.36 -36.20
C TYR A 304 9.92 4.69 -36.35
N ARG A 305 9.37 5.47 -35.40
CA ARG A 305 7.95 5.84 -35.34
C ARG A 305 6.96 4.66 -35.45
N GLY A 306 7.37 3.46 -35.02
CA GLY A 306 6.57 2.24 -35.08
C GLY A 306 6.74 1.40 -36.35
N LEU A 307 7.55 1.84 -37.32
CA LEU A 307 7.96 1.03 -38.48
C LEU A 307 9.28 0.31 -38.16
N GLU A 308 9.44 -0.93 -38.61
CA GLU A 308 10.74 -1.62 -38.64
C GLU A 308 11.57 -1.05 -39.79
N ILE A 309 12.81 -0.66 -39.51
CA ILE A 309 13.74 0.00 -40.46
C ILE A 309 15.10 -0.69 -40.53
N GLY A 310 15.25 -1.83 -39.86
CA GLY A 310 16.51 -2.53 -39.69
C GLY A 310 16.44 -3.60 -38.60
N GLN A 311 17.52 -4.36 -38.45
CA GLN A 311 17.59 -5.50 -37.51
C GLN A 311 19.02 -5.69 -36.97
N ILE A 312 19.12 -6.25 -35.76
CA ILE A 312 20.38 -6.74 -35.18
C ILE A 312 20.77 -8.06 -35.87
N ASN A 313 22.00 -8.14 -36.38
CA ASN A 313 22.52 -9.31 -37.11
C ASN A 313 23.46 -10.19 -36.27
N SER A 314 24.12 -9.62 -35.26
CA SER A 314 24.91 -10.35 -34.27
C SER A 314 25.22 -9.47 -33.06
N LEU A 315 25.33 -10.07 -31.88
CA LEU A 315 25.95 -9.45 -30.70
C LEU A 315 27.36 -10.00 -30.50
N LYS A 316 28.28 -9.14 -30.05
CA LYS A 316 29.63 -9.50 -29.59
C LYS A 316 29.98 -8.69 -28.34
N LEU A 317 30.94 -9.16 -27.57
CA LEU A 317 31.61 -8.35 -26.55
C LEU A 317 32.80 -7.62 -27.18
N SER A 318 33.18 -6.47 -26.65
CA SER A 318 34.41 -5.76 -27.01
C SER A 318 35.67 -6.58 -26.66
N ASP A 319 36.79 -6.25 -27.28
CA ASP A 319 38.07 -6.94 -27.06
C ASP A 319 38.57 -6.80 -25.60
N ASP A 320 38.25 -5.67 -24.95
CA ASP A 320 38.54 -5.40 -23.53
C ASP A 320 37.45 -5.93 -22.57
N LYS A 321 36.41 -6.56 -23.12
CA LYS A 321 35.28 -7.21 -22.44
C LYS A 321 34.37 -6.30 -21.61
N LYS A 322 34.38 -4.98 -21.81
CA LYS A 322 33.51 -4.04 -21.10
C LYS A 322 32.18 -3.75 -21.79
N ASP A 323 32.16 -3.73 -23.12
CA ASP A 323 31.03 -3.24 -23.91
C ASP A 323 30.37 -4.36 -24.71
N ILE A 324 29.03 -4.34 -24.82
CA ILE A 324 28.28 -5.24 -25.70
C ILE A 324 28.06 -4.52 -27.04
N ILE A 325 28.74 -4.95 -28.10
CA ILE A 325 28.66 -4.36 -29.44
C ILE A 325 27.68 -5.17 -30.30
N ALA A 326 26.54 -4.56 -30.63
CA ALA A 326 25.63 -5.06 -31.65
C ALA A 326 26.12 -4.66 -33.05
N SER A 327 26.20 -5.62 -33.96
CA SER A 327 26.31 -5.36 -35.40
C SER A 327 24.91 -5.45 -36.01
N ALA A 328 24.46 -4.39 -36.67
CA ALA A 328 23.10 -4.27 -37.19
C ALA A 328 23.09 -3.75 -38.63
N THR A 329 21.96 -3.91 -39.31
CA THR A 329 21.74 -3.44 -40.67
C THR A 329 20.49 -2.58 -40.71
N VAL A 330 20.61 -1.36 -41.25
CA VAL A 330 19.50 -0.41 -41.44
C VAL A 330 19.21 -0.23 -42.93
N GLU A 331 17.94 -0.04 -43.29
CA GLU A 331 17.53 0.18 -44.67
C GLU A 331 18.12 1.45 -45.29
N PRO A 332 18.52 1.45 -46.58
CA PRO A 332 19.12 2.62 -47.22
C PRO A 332 18.24 3.88 -47.21
N ALA A 333 16.92 3.74 -47.11
CA ALA A 333 15.98 4.87 -47.02
C ALA A 333 16.18 5.73 -45.75
N PHE A 334 16.81 5.19 -44.70
CA PHE A 334 17.03 5.87 -43.42
C PHE A 334 18.49 6.36 -43.23
N THR A 335 19.29 6.36 -44.31
CA THR A 335 20.72 6.77 -44.31
C THR A 335 20.95 8.12 -43.63
N ASP A 336 20.06 9.09 -43.87
CA ASP A 336 20.25 10.48 -43.43
C ASP A 336 19.87 10.73 -41.97
N TYR A 337 19.28 9.73 -41.30
CA TYR A 337 19.05 9.70 -39.85
C TYR A 337 20.15 8.97 -39.07
N LEU A 338 21.19 8.47 -39.75
CA LEU A 338 22.34 7.80 -39.16
C LEU A 338 23.47 8.81 -38.89
N ASN A 339 23.24 9.70 -37.92
CA ASN A 339 24.10 10.82 -37.55
C ASN A 339 24.76 10.60 -36.17
N ASP A 340 25.92 11.17 -35.89
CA ASP A 340 26.51 11.18 -34.54
C ASP A 340 25.61 11.87 -33.49
N GLY A 341 24.74 12.78 -33.91
CA GLY A 341 23.65 13.35 -33.12
C GLY A 341 22.48 12.40 -32.81
N SER A 342 22.30 11.32 -33.58
CA SER A 342 21.19 10.37 -33.41
C SER A 342 21.39 9.43 -32.22
N ARG A 343 20.29 8.98 -31.63
CA ARG A 343 20.29 8.11 -30.44
C ARG A 343 19.50 6.84 -30.71
N PHE A 344 19.99 5.71 -30.20
CA PHE A 344 19.21 4.48 -30.12
C PHE A 344 18.67 4.35 -28.70
N VAL A 345 17.36 4.20 -28.55
CA VAL A 345 16.69 4.02 -27.26
C VAL A 345 16.37 2.55 -27.09
N LEU A 346 16.83 1.95 -26.00
CA LEU A 346 16.42 0.59 -25.64
C LEU A 346 14.96 0.63 -25.13
N GLU A 347 14.04 0.02 -25.89
CA GLU A 347 12.67 -0.17 -25.44
C GLU A 347 12.55 -1.52 -24.74
N GLU A 348 12.51 -1.45 -23.41
CA GLU A 348 12.44 -2.59 -22.49
C GLU A 348 10.98 -2.94 -22.19
N ALA A 349 10.68 -4.23 -21.96
CA ALA A 349 9.43 -4.64 -21.31
C ALA A 349 9.34 -4.02 -19.89
N LYS A 350 8.27 -3.30 -19.57
CA LYS A 350 8.03 -2.77 -18.22
C LYS A 350 6.71 -3.27 -17.67
N LEU A 351 6.79 -4.23 -16.76
CA LEU A 351 5.67 -4.66 -15.91
C LEU A 351 5.71 -3.86 -14.61
N GLY A 352 4.73 -2.97 -14.42
CA GLY A 352 4.56 -2.20 -13.20
C GLY A 352 3.09 -2.10 -12.79
N LEU A 353 2.84 -1.98 -11.49
CA LEU A 353 1.48 -1.82 -10.96
C LEU A 353 0.86 -0.46 -11.34
N SER A 354 1.67 0.48 -11.82
CA SER A 354 1.26 1.78 -12.37
C SER A 354 0.85 1.74 -13.85
N GLY A 355 1.02 0.60 -14.54
CA GLY A 355 0.83 0.45 -15.99
C GLY A 355 1.92 -0.40 -16.63
N VAL A 356 1.67 -0.89 -17.86
CA VAL A 356 2.58 -1.78 -18.58
C VAL A 356 3.04 -1.14 -19.89
N GLU A 357 4.37 -0.99 -20.08
CA GLU A 357 4.96 -0.61 -21.38
C GLU A 357 5.54 -1.85 -22.07
N ASN A 358 5.41 -1.93 -23.40
CA ASN A 358 6.09 -2.91 -24.25
C ASN A 358 5.92 -4.40 -23.85
N ILE A 359 4.76 -4.83 -23.33
CA ILE A 359 4.57 -6.20 -22.81
C ILE A 359 4.93 -7.32 -23.81
N GLY A 360 4.78 -7.07 -25.11
CA GLY A 360 5.17 -8.01 -26.16
C GLY A 360 6.66 -8.38 -26.16
N ASN A 361 7.52 -7.55 -25.57
CA ASN A 361 8.95 -7.79 -25.47
C ASN A 361 9.29 -8.92 -24.49
N LEU A 362 8.38 -9.33 -23.58
CA LEU A 362 8.56 -10.56 -22.80
C LEU A 362 8.59 -11.84 -23.67
N VAL A 363 7.96 -11.79 -24.85
CA VAL A 363 7.90 -12.93 -25.79
C VAL A 363 8.84 -12.73 -26.98
N ARG A 364 9.02 -11.48 -27.42
CA ARG A 364 9.83 -11.12 -28.61
C ARG A 364 11.27 -10.70 -28.30
N GLY A 365 11.62 -10.49 -27.04
CA GLY A 365 12.86 -9.80 -26.64
C GLY A 365 12.76 -8.27 -26.80
N ASN A 366 13.78 -7.55 -26.34
CA ASN A 366 13.83 -6.09 -26.46
C ASN A 366 14.27 -5.64 -27.87
N PHE A 367 13.94 -4.40 -28.21
CA PHE A 367 14.25 -3.77 -29.50
C PHE A 367 14.82 -2.36 -29.30
N LEU A 368 15.38 -1.78 -30.36
CA LEU A 368 15.89 -0.41 -30.36
C LEU A 368 14.95 0.53 -31.12
N THR A 369 14.71 1.73 -30.61
CA THR A 369 14.07 2.82 -31.37
C THR A 369 15.11 3.86 -31.76
N LEU A 370 15.20 4.19 -33.05
CA LEU A 370 16.01 5.31 -33.55
C LEU A 370 15.30 6.64 -33.25
N VAL A 371 16.02 7.54 -32.60
CA VAL A 371 15.67 8.97 -32.44
C VAL A 371 16.69 9.77 -33.25
N PRO A 372 16.31 10.33 -34.41
CA PRO A 372 17.22 11.11 -35.23
C PRO A 372 17.69 12.39 -34.55
N GLY A 373 18.94 12.78 -34.78
CA GLY A 373 19.52 14.04 -34.32
C GLY A 373 20.38 14.70 -35.42
N ASN A 374 20.69 15.97 -35.22
CA ASN A 374 21.50 16.73 -36.18
C ASN A 374 23.00 16.43 -35.96
N GLY A 375 23.75 16.21 -37.04
CA GLY A 375 25.19 15.97 -36.98
C GLY A 375 25.74 15.26 -38.22
N GLU A 376 27.00 14.85 -38.18
CA GLU A 376 27.69 14.19 -39.28
C GLU A 376 27.29 12.71 -39.42
N ARG A 377 27.37 12.15 -40.64
CA ARG A 377 26.95 10.76 -40.92
C ARG A 377 27.86 9.76 -40.20
N SER A 378 27.31 9.01 -39.24
CA SER A 378 28.01 7.98 -38.48
C SER A 378 27.68 6.56 -38.95
N ARG A 379 28.50 5.61 -38.51
CA ARG A 379 28.25 4.15 -38.56
C ARG A 379 28.40 3.47 -37.19
N GLU A 380 28.76 4.22 -36.15
CA GLU A 380 28.93 3.74 -34.78
C GLU A 380 28.11 4.61 -33.82
N PHE A 381 27.40 3.96 -32.91
CA PHE A 381 26.38 4.59 -32.05
C PHE A 381 26.37 3.94 -30.66
N THR A 382 25.71 4.61 -29.71
CA THR A 382 25.43 4.05 -28.38
C THR A 382 23.91 3.98 -28.18
N ALA A 383 23.44 2.86 -27.64
CA ALA A 383 22.08 2.71 -27.14
C ALA A 383 22.00 3.17 -25.67
N ILE A 384 20.96 3.93 -25.33
CA ILE A 384 20.71 4.45 -23.99
C ILE A 384 19.31 4.03 -23.51
N ARG A 385 19.10 3.98 -22.19
CA ARG A 385 17.76 3.74 -21.63
C ARG A 385 16.93 5.01 -21.66
N LYS A 386 15.61 4.83 -21.74
CA LYS A 386 14.58 5.89 -21.69
C LYS A 386 14.77 6.93 -20.55
N PRO A 387 15.18 6.56 -19.32
CA PRO A 387 15.47 7.54 -18.25
C PRO A 387 16.77 8.33 -18.45
N GLU A 388 17.77 7.77 -19.16
CA GLU A 388 19.03 8.44 -19.48
C GLU A 388 18.82 9.47 -20.59
N LEU A 389 18.01 9.14 -21.61
CA LEU A 389 17.54 10.11 -22.62
C LEU A 389 16.87 11.32 -21.94
N ILE A 390 15.93 11.09 -21.03
CA ILE A 390 15.25 12.17 -20.29
C ILE A 390 16.24 13.01 -19.46
N LYS A 391 17.27 12.40 -18.86
CA LYS A 391 18.32 13.14 -18.13
C LYS A 391 19.23 13.97 -19.04
N GLN A 392 19.44 13.54 -20.30
CA GLN A 392 20.30 14.24 -21.28
C GLN A 392 19.55 15.35 -22.04
N ASP A 393 18.27 15.15 -22.37
CA ASP A 393 17.41 16.17 -23.01
C ASP A 393 17.06 17.33 -22.06
N ALA A 394 16.88 17.03 -20.77
CA ALA A 394 16.14 17.92 -19.89
C ALA A 394 17.00 19.02 -19.25
N LYS A 395 16.58 20.26 -19.50
CA LYS A 395 16.85 21.46 -18.67
C LYS A 395 16.18 21.38 -17.28
N ALA A 396 15.94 20.17 -16.76
CA ALA A 396 15.16 19.92 -15.55
C ALA A 396 15.85 20.47 -14.29
N LEU A 397 15.03 20.81 -13.30
CA LEU A 397 15.51 21.28 -12.01
C LEU A 397 15.72 20.08 -11.08
N THR A 398 16.95 19.87 -10.62
CA THR A 398 17.31 18.88 -9.60
C THR A 398 17.53 19.50 -8.22
N PHE A 399 17.18 18.75 -7.17
CA PHE A 399 17.41 19.06 -5.75
C PHE A 399 17.29 17.77 -4.91
N SER A 400 17.77 17.77 -3.67
CA SER A 400 17.61 16.62 -2.76
C SER A 400 16.51 16.84 -1.72
N LEU A 401 15.77 15.78 -1.40
CA LEU A 401 14.88 15.72 -0.25
C LEU A 401 15.52 14.87 0.85
N TYR A 402 15.30 15.23 2.12
CA TYR A 402 15.76 14.44 3.27
C TYR A 402 14.61 14.09 4.21
N ALA A 403 14.56 12.82 4.64
CA ALA A 403 13.68 12.33 5.69
C ALA A 403 14.38 11.32 6.59
N ASP A 404 13.79 11.04 7.74
CA ASP A 404 14.35 10.10 8.74
C ASP A 404 14.01 8.64 8.42
N ARG A 405 13.20 8.38 7.38
CA ARG A 405 12.80 7.06 6.86
C ARG A 405 12.54 7.15 5.35
N SER A 406 12.53 6.01 4.66
CA SER A 406 12.22 5.95 3.21
C SER A 406 10.75 6.17 2.87
N PHE A 407 9.85 5.98 3.85
CA PHE A 407 8.38 5.95 3.68
C PHE A 407 7.88 4.98 2.60
N GLY A 408 8.68 3.97 2.22
CA GLY A 408 8.37 3.04 1.11
C GLY A 408 8.54 3.64 -0.29
N LEU A 409 9.05 4.86 -0.41
CA LEU A 409 9.25 5.53 -1.70
C LEU A 409 10.48 4.99 -2.43
N THR A 410 10.41 4.99 -3.76
CA THR A 410 11.37 4.36 -4.66
C THR A 410 11.85 5.34 -5.74
N PRO A 411 12.87 4.99 -6.56
CA PRO A 411 13.04 5.63 -7.86
C PRO A 411 11.72 5.59 -8.66
N ASP A 412 11.50 6.61 -9.49
CA ASP A 412 10.26 6.88 -10.24
C ASP A 412 8.99 7.22 -9.41
N THR A 413 9.04 7.19 -8.07
CA THR A 413 8.01 7.82 -7.21
C THR A 413 7.72 9.24 -7.69
N THR A 414 6.44 9.55 -7.88
CA THR A 414 6.02 10.76 -8.60
C THR A 414 5.92 11.98 -7.68
N ILE A 415 6.42 13.13 -8.18
CA ILE A 415 6.28 14.44 -7.52
C ILE A 415 5.06 15.16 -8.10
N LEU A 416 4.14 15.54 -7.22
CA LEU A 416 2.86 16.17 -7.51
C LEU A 416 2.81 17.62 -7.03
N TYR A 417 2.14 18.48 -7.79
CA TYR A 417 1.69 19.79 -7.33
C TYR A 417 0.22 19.95 -7.66
N LYS A 418 -0.64 20.15 -6.64
CA LYS A 418 -2.11 20.14 -6.78
C LYS A 418 -2.64 18.94 -7.60
N GLY A 419 -2.11 17.75 -7.33
CA GLY A 419 -2.43 16.51 -8.05
C GLY A 419 -1.78 16.31 -9.43
N ILE A 420 -1.14 17.34 -10.00
CA ILE A 420 -0.51 17.25 -11.32
C ILE A 420 0.94 16.73 -11.21
N LYS A 421 1.32 15.74 -12.03
CA LYS A 421 2.71 15.26 -12.13
C LYS A 421 3.63 16.35 -12.68
N VAL A 422 4.52 16.84 -11.83
CA VAL A 422 5.53 17.87 -12.17
C VAL A 422 6.96 17.35 -12.16
N GLY A 423 7.19 16.14 -11.63
CA GLY A 423 8.52 15.53 -11.53
C GLY A 423 8.49 14.08 -11.04
N SER A 424 9.68 13.55 -10.71
CA SER A 424 9.87 12.25 -10.08
C SER A 424 11.13 12.21 -9.21
N ILE A 425 11.21 11.22 -8.33
CA ILE A 425 12.45 10.81 -7.66
C ILE A 425 13.30 10.01 -8.66
N THR A 426 14.58 10.36 -8.76
CA THR A 426 15.54 9.75 -9.72
C THR A 426 16.54 8.81 -9.06
N HIS A 427 16.71 8.92 -7.73
CA HIS A 427 17.56 8.05 -6.92
C HIS A 427 17.14 8.14 -5.44
N VAL A 428 17.36 7.07 -4.69
CA VAL A 428 17.11 6.99 -3.24
C VAL A 428 18.32 6.34 -2.58
N ALA A 429 18.89 6.99 -1.57
CA ALA A 429 20.07 6.52 -0.84
C ALA A 429 19.96 6.81 0.66
N LEU A 430 20.63 5.99 1.47
CA LEU A 430 20.91 6.32 2.87
C LEU A 430 22.19 7.17 2.91
N VAL A 431 22.15 8.35 3.52
CA VAL A 431 23.30 9.25 3.66
C VAL A 431 23.37 9.73 5.10
N ASN A 432 24.38 9.23 5.83
CA ASN A 432 24.36 9.20 7.29
C ASN A 432 23.05 8.52 7.77
N ASP A 433 22.48 8.92 8.90
CA ASP A 433 21.23 8.34 9.43
C ASP A 433 19.94 8.88 8.78
N ARG A 434 20.00 9.46 7.56
CA ARG A 434 18.83 10.03 6.87
C ARG A 434 18.72 9.54 5.44
N VAL A 435 17.49 9.31 4.98
CA VAL A 435 17.21 8.94 3.59
C VAL A 435 17.20 10.20 2.73
N LYS A 436 18.06 10.19 1.71
CA LYS A 436 18.20 11.20 0.67
C LYS A 436 17.49 10.72 -0.59
N PHE A 437 16.58 11.53 -1.10
CA PHE A 437 15.90 11.30 -2.38
C PHE A 437 16.32 12.39 -3.36
N ASP A 438 16.91 12.04 -4.50
CA ASP A 438 17.30 13.03 -5.50
C ASP A 438 16.14 13.25 -6.49
N ALA A 439 15.50 14.40 -6.35
CA ALA A 439 14.31 14.80 -7.07
C ALA A 439 14.65 15.54 -8.37
N MET A 440 13.82 15.34 -9.39
CA MET A 440 13.85 16.06 -10.66
C MET A 440 12.46 16.62 -10.96
N VAL A 441 12.39 17.92 -11.31
CA VAL A 441 11.17 18.62 -11.74
C VAL A 441 11.35 19.14 -13.17
N PHE A 442 10.35 18.92 -14.03
CA PHE A 442 10.44 19.28 -15.45
C PHE A 442 10.60 20.80 -15.65
N GLU A 443 11.34 21.20 -16.69
CA GLU A 443 11.68 22.61 -17.03
C GLU A 443 10.48 23.57 -16.93
N LYS A 444 9.32 23.21 -17.50
CA LYS A 444 8.08 24.01 -17.45
C LYS A 444 7.55 24.30 -16.03
N TYR A 445 7.92 23.48 -15.04
CA TYR A 445 7.45 23.56 -13.65
C TYR A 445 8.50 24.07 -12.65
N LYS A 446 9.72 24.41 -13.08
CA LYS A 446 10.80 24.88 -12.18
C LYS A 446 10.40 26.07 -11.30
N HIS A 447 9.51 26.93 -11.79
CA HIS A 447 8.99 28.11 -11.09
C HIS A 447 8.15 27.79 -9.84
N LEU A 448 7.72 26.53 -9.67
CA LEU A 448 6.99 26.07 -8.49
C LEU A 448 7.93 25.77 -7.30
N ILE A 449 9.24 25.65 -7.53
CA ILE A 449 10.23 25.28 -6.52
C ILE A 449 10.90 26.55 -5.95
N LYS A 450 10.39 26.98 -4.79
CA LYS A 450 10.73 28.25 -4.11
C LYS A 450 11.44 28.00 -2.78
N SER A 451 11.75 29.08 -2.04
CA SER A 451 12.64 29.02 -0.88
C SER A 451 12.10 28.34 0.37
N ASN A 452 10.79 28.06 0.47
CA ASN A 452 10.14 27.52 1.67
C ASN A 452 9.18 26.34 1.37
N ASN A 453 9.27 25.72 0.19
CA ASN A 453 8.42 24.58 -0.17
C ASN A 453 8.47 23.48 0.91
N LYS A 454 7.30 23.03 1.38
CA LYS A 454 7.18 21.87 2.25
C LYS A 454 6.81 20.66 1.40
N PHE A 455 7.65 19.63 1.36
CA PHE A 455 7.37 18.38 0.64
C PHE A 455 6.83 17.34 1.62
N PHE A 456 5.80 16.59 1.24
CA PHE A 456 5.19 15.58 2.11
C PHE A 456 4.74 14.37 1.31
N VAL A 457 4.74 13.19 1.95
CA VAL A 457 4.16 11.99 1.35
C VAL A 457 2.64 12.15 1.23
N SER A 458 2.13 11.87 0.03
CA SER A 458 0.70 11.90 -0.32
C SER A 458 0.23 10.58 -0.95
N GLY A 459 1.07 9.54 -0.94
CA GLY A 459 0.77 8.20 -1.47
C GLY A 459 0.29 7.19 -0.42
N SER A 460 -0.29 7.66 0.68
CA SER A 460 -0.73 6.82 1.79
C SER A 460 -2.09 7.28 2.31
N VAL A 461 -2.99 6.36 2.64
CA VAL A 461 -4.21 6.70 3.37
C VAL A 461 -3.82 7.33 4.71
N SER A 462 -4.42 8.47 5.04
CA SER A 462 -4.28 9.09 6.36
C SER A 462 -5.66 9.41 6.93
N ALA A 463 -5.90 8.93 8.16
CA ALA A 463 -7.05 9.29 8.96
C ALA A 463 -6.62 10.21 10.10
N GLU A 464 -7.34 11.32 10.29
CA GLU A 464 -7.09 12.31 11.34
C GLU A 464 -8.40 12.69 12.03
N LEU A 465 -8.39 12.69 13.36
CA LEU A 465 -9.55 13.11 14.15
C LEU A 465 -9.55 14.64 14.27
N THR A 466 -10.61 15.25 13.78
CA THR A 466 -10.86 16.69 13.74
C THR A 466 -12.03 17.06 14.67
N ASP A 467 -12.23 18.35 14.92
CA ASP A 467 -13.39 18.83 15.70
C ASP A 467 -14.74 18.41 15.09
N SER A 468 -14.79 18.21 13.77
CA SER A 468 -15.96 17.71 13.02
C SER A 468 -16.02 16.18 12.87
N GLY A 469 -15.13 15.43 13.53
CA GLY A 469 -15.07 13.96 13.49
C GLY A 469 -13.89 13.40 12.69
N LEU A 470 -14.01 12.14 12.24
CA LEU A 470 -12.92 11.43 11.57
C LEU A 470 -12.82 11.83 10.09
N ASN A 471 -11.79 12.62 9.75
CA ASN A 471 -11.43 12.89 8.37
C ASN A 471 -10.54 11.76 7.83
N ILE A 472 -10.79 11.28 6.61
CA ILE A 472 -10.00 10.23 5.96
C ILE A 472 -9.62 10.70 4.56
N ASP A 473 -8.33 11.04 4.37
CA ASP A 473 -7.77 11.31 3.04
C ASP A 473 -7.32 10.00 2.39
N VAL A 474 -7.89 9.71 1.23
CA VAL A 474 -7.62 8.50 0.43
C VAL A 474 -7.10 8.95 -0.93
N PRO A 475 -5.77 8.93 -1.16
CA PRO A 475 -5.22 9.35 -2.44
C PRO A 475 -5.56 8.34 -3.56
N PRO A 476 -5.47 8.75 -4.85
CA PRO A 476 -5.77 7.87 -5.98
C PRO A 476 -5.01 6.54 -5.92
N THR A 477 -5.63 5.45 -6.38
CA THR A 477 -5.08 4.09 -6.28
C THR A 477 -3.67 3.93 -6.85
N GLN A 478 -3.33 4.63 -7.94
CA GLN A 478 -1.97 4.64 -8.51
C GLN A 478 -0.93 5.23 -7.53
N ALA A 479 -1.32 6.23 -6.73
CA ALA A 479 -0.46 6.85 -5.72
C ALA A 479 -0.34 6.00 -4.44
N LEU A 480 -1.37 5.23 -4.08
CA LEU A 480 -1.30 4.24 -2.99
C LEU A 480 -0.29 3.12 -3.26
N ILE A 481 -0.06 2.78 -4.53
CA ILE A 481 0.80 1.66 -4.92
C ILE A 481 2.24 2.10 -5.24
N SER A 482 2.42 3.24 -5.91
CA SER A 482 3.75 3.74 -6.33
C SER A 482 4.39 4.76 -5.39
N GLY A 483 3.63 5.23 -4.38
CA GLY A 483 3.98 6.38 -3.56
C GLY A 483 3.91 7.69 -4.35
N SER A 484 3.61 8.78 -3.65
CA SER A 484 3.70 10.13 -4.22
C SER A 484 4.19 11.14 -3.18
N ILE A 485 4.85 12.19 -3.68
CA ILE A 485 5.28 13.33 -2.89
C ILE A 485 4.54 14.56 -3.40
N SER A 486 3.72 15.18 -2.56
CA SER A 486 3.10 16.49 -2.82
C SER A 486 3.92 17.61 -2.17
N PHE A 487 3.72 18.86 -2.60
CA PHE A 487 4.37 20.00 -1.95
C PHE A 487 3.60 21.33 -2.05
N THR A 488 3.86 22.23 -1.08
CA THR A 488 3.42 23.64 -1.14
C THR A 488 4.46 24.52 -1.85
N SER A 489 4.01 25.54 -2.60
CA SER A 489 4.90 26.41 -3.40
C SER A 489 5.09 27.77 -2.75
N GLU A 490 5.99 27.86 -1.77
CA GLU A 490 6.05 28.96 -0.80
C GLU A 490 7.42 29.64 -0.67
N GLY A 491 7.41 30.88 -0.17
CA GLY A 491 8.61 31.68 0.02
C GLY A 491 9.03 32.47 -1.21
N LYS A 492 10.29 32.90 -1.23
CA LYS A 492 10.86 33.74 -2.30
C LYS A 492 11.24 32.87 -3.50
N GLY A 493 11.30 33.47 -4.69
CA GLY A 493 11.55 32.77 -5.97
C GLY A 493 12.95 32.17 -6.19
N TYR A 494 13.79 32.07 -5.15
CA TYR A 494 15.05 31.35 -5.21
C TYR A 494 14.90 29.93 -4.64
N LYS A 495 15.57 28.96 -5.26
CA LYS A 495 15.57 27.55 -4.87
C LYS A 495 16.57 27.25 -3.75
N GLN A 496 16.27 26.28 -2.90
CA GLN A 496 17.25 25.66 -1.99
C GLN A 496 17.93 24.47 -2.70
N LYS A 497 19.12 24.07 -2.24
CA LYS A 497 19.77 22.82 -2.70
C LYS A 497 19.08 21.56 -2.15
N SER A 498 18.42 21.69 -0.99
CA SER A 498 17.82 20.59 -0.25
C SER A 498 16.61 21.03 0.56
N TYR A 499 15.61 20.16 0.67
CA TYR A 499 14.39 20.38 1.48
C TYR A 499 14.11 19.17 2.40
N THR A 500 13.25 19.35 3.40
CA THR A 500 12.74 18.25 4.24
C THR A 500 11.51 17.62 3.61
N LEU A 501 11.43 16.28 3.65
CA LEU A 501 10.24 15.50 3.29
C LEU A 501 9.52 15.03 4.57
N PHE A 502 8.30 15.51 4.78
CA PHE A 502 7.44 15.18 5.92
C PHE A 502 6.60 13.91 5.63
N LYS A 503 6.20 13.19 6.69
CA LYS A 503 5.41 11.94 6.58
C LYS A 503 4.01 12.15 5.99
N ASN A 504 3.40 13.32 6.19
CA ASN A 504 2.05 13.67 5.75
C ASN A 504 1.86 15.21 5.69
N SER A 505 0.71 15.67 5.20
CA SER A 505 0.39 17.11 5.11
C SER A 505 0.37 17.80 6.48
N SER A 506 -0.28 17.22 7.49
CA SER A 506 -0.43 17.84 8.82
C SER A 506 0.92 18.12 9.50
N LEU A 507 1.95 17.28 9.31
CA LEU A 507 3.31 17.56 9.80
C LEU A 507 4.05 18.64 9.00
N ALA A 508 3.78 18.77 7.69
CA ALA A 508 4.32 19.85 6.87
C ALA A 508 3.73 21.21 7.28
N GLU A 509 2.43 21.23 7.59
CA GLU A 509 1.69 22.40 8.07
C GLU A 509 2.11 22.79 9.50
N LEU A 510 2.28 21.83 10.42
CA LEU A 510 2.86 22.08 11.74
C LEU A 510 4.27 22.68 11.69
N ALA A 511 5.06 22.36 10.65
CA ALA A 511 6.36 22.98 10.38
C ALA A 511 6.25 24.40 9.76
N GLN A 512 5.12 24.73 9.12
CA GLN A 512 4.79 26.09 8.69
C GLN A 512 4.50 26.98 9.90
N PHE A 513 3.61 26.56 10.80
CA PHE A 513 3.27 27.29 12.03
C PHE A 513 4.48 27.57 12.94
N LYS A 514 5.45 26.64 13.04
CA LYS A 514 6.71 26.88 13.78
C LYS A 514 7.60 27.98 13.18
N THR A 515 7.31 28.45 11.97
CA THR A 515 8.06 29.51 11.28
C THR A 515 7.41 30.90 11.48
N GLU A 516 6.17 30.96 11.99
CA GLU A 516 5.45 32.21 12.21
C GLU A 516 5.73 32.82 13.59
N LYS A 517 5.71 34.17 13.68
CA LYS A 517 6.03 34.91 14.91
C LYS A 517 4.89 34.81 15.94
N SER A 518 4.89 33.77 16.75
CA SER A 518 3.98 33.58 17.89
C SER A 518 4.51 34.21 19.19
N THR A 519 3.61 34.40 20.17
CA THR A 519 3.95 34.86 21.53
C THR A 519 4.05 33.64 22.45
N GLU A 520 5.24 33.33 22.96
CA GLU A 520 5.43 32.26 23.96
C GLU A 520 5.18 32.80 25.39
N LEU A 521 4.40 32.06 26.18
CA LEU A 521 4.15 32.32 27.59
C LEU A 521 4.49 31.08 28.42
N THR A 522 4.79 31.26 29.71
CA THR A 522 4.95 30.16 30.67
C THR A 522 3.91 30.26 31.77
N LEU A 523 3.08 29.23 31.87
CA LEU A 523 2.15 29.01 32.96
C LEU A 523 2.79 28.13 34.04
N PHE A 524 2.21 28.13 35.23
CA PHE A 524 2.61 27.35 36.39
C PHE A 524 1.38 26.73 37.06
N SER A 525 1.47 25.45 37.40
CA SER A 525 0.52 24.73 38.26
C SER A 525 1.28 23.83 39.23
N THR A 526 0.65 23.45 40.34
CA THR A 526 1.22 22.55 41.36
C THR A 526 1.45 21.14 40.80
N GLU A 527 0.56 20.68 39.93
CA GLU A 527 0.65 19.41 39.21
C GLU A 527 0.49 19.61 37.69
N LEU A 528 0.62 18.54 36.90
CA LEU A 528 0.30 18.58 35.47
C LEU A 528 -1.21 18.29 35.31
N PRO A 529 -2.06 19.27 34.95
CA PRO A 529 -3.45 18.99 34.59
C PRO A 529 -3.50 18.03 33.37
N PRO A 530 -4.67 17.43 33.03
CA PRO A 530 -4.79 16.40 32.00
C PRO A 530 -4.67 16.95 30.55
N ILE A 531 -3.55 17.61 30.27
CA ILE A 531 -3.17 18.26 29.01
C ILE A 531 -2.00 17.53 28.33
N THR A 532 -1.83 17.77 27.05
CA THR A 532 -0.79 17.15 26.21
C THR A 532 -0.09 18.18 25.33
N LYS A 533 1.01 17.78 24.66
CA LYS A 533 1.64 18.67 23.67
C LYS A 533 0.70 18.81 22.47
N ASN A 534 0.44 20.05 22.06
CA ASN A 534 -0.64 20.46 21.15
C ASN A 534 -2.07 20.41 21.74
N SER A 535 -2.24 20.44 23.07
CA SER A 535 -3.51 20.90 23.66
C SER A 535 -3.85 22.32 23.20
N PRO A 536 -5.10 22.61 22.80
CA PRO A 536 -5.50 23.97 22.46
C PRO A 536 -5.43 24.93 23.65
N ILE A 537 -5.07 26.18 23.36
CA ILE A 537 -5.36 27.33 24.25
C ILE A 537 -6.59 28.03 23.69
N LEU A 538 -7.60 28.25 24.53
CA LEU A 538 -8.90 28.76 24.13
C LEU A 538 -9.19 30.11 24.80
N TYR A 539 -9.68 31.06 24.01
CA TYR A 539 -10.30 32.28 24.50
C TYR A 539 -11.78 32.23 24.11
N ARG A 540 -12.68 32.15 25.10
CA ARG A 540 -14.14 32.04 24.87
C ARG A 540 -14.51 30.96 23.82
N ASN A 541 -13.93 29.78 24.01
CA ASN A 541 -14.04 28.59 23.14
C ASN A 541 -13.43 28.69 21.72
N LEU A 542 -12.90 29.85 21.31
CA LEU A 542 -12.07 29.96 20.10
C LEU A 542 -10.65 29.46 20.39
N VAL A 543 -10.13 28.54 19.59
CA VAL A 543 -8.71 28.12 19.67
C VAL A 543 -7.83 29.23 19.11
N VAL A 544 -6.90 29.74 19.94
CA VAL A 544 -6.04 30.90 19.65
C VAL A 544 -4.54 30.60 19.83
N GLY A 545 -4.21 29.36 20.15
CA GLY A 545 -2.86 28.93 20.51
C GLY A 545 -2.80 27.45 20.91
N LYS A 546 -1.63 26.99 21.34
CA LYS A 546 -1.43 25.61 21.82
C LYS A 546 -0.32 25.47 22.87
N VAL A 547 -0.41 24.43 23.68
CA VAL A 547 0.67 23.96 24.56
C VAL A 547 1.82 23.44 23.69
N THR A 548 3.01 24.04 23.84
CA THR A 548 4.19 23.67 23.05
C THR A 548 5.08 22.66 23.78
N ASP A 549 5.22 22.82 25.10
CA ASP A 549 6.10 22.00 25.94
C ASP A 549 5.69 22.09 27.42
N PHE A 550 6.20 21.18 28.26
CA PHE A 550 6.07 21.30 29.71
C PHE A 550 7.22 20.56 30.42
N ASN A 551 7.60 21.04 31.60
CA ASN A 551 8.63 20.43 32.44
C ASN A 551 8.28 20.55 33.93
N LEU A 552 8.73 19.57 34.71
CA LEU A 552 8.68 19.62 36.17
C LEU A 552 9.83 20.51 36.68
N GLY A 553 9.51 21.46 37.55
CA GLY A 553 10.47 22.20 38.37
C GLY A 553 10.31 21.85 39.85
N ASN A 554 11.12 22.49 40.70
CA ASN A 554 11.17 22.19 42.14
C ASN A 554 9.82 22.39 42.86
N ASP A 555 9.06 23.41 42.45
CA ASP A 555 7.85 23.88 43.15
C ASP A 555 6.54 23.45 42.46
N GLY A 556 6.62 22.72 41.34
CA GLY A 556 5.49 22.39 40.47
C GLY A 556 5.85 22.36 38.98
N VAL A 557 4.85 22.34 38.11
CA VAL A 557 5.00 22.14 36.66
C VAL A 557 4.97 23.47 35.91
N ASN A 558 5.96 23.69 35.04
CA ASN A 558 6.02 24.83 34.12
C ASN A 558 5.49 24.40 32.75
N ILE A 559 4.45 25.06 32.26
CA ILE A 559 3.77 24.73 31.00
C ILE A 559 4.04 25.86 30.00
N LYS A 560 4.70 25.55 28.89
CA LYS A 560 4.92 26.50 27.79
C LYS A 560 3.75 26.46 26.83
N ILE A 561 3.24 27.64 26.49
CA ILE A 561 2.17 27.82 25.51
C ILE A 561 2.61 28.84 24.47
N ASN A 562 2.12 28.70 23.23
CA ASN A 562 2.17 29.78 22.24
C ASN A 562 0.77 30.30 21.95
N ILE A 563 0.61 31.62 21.90
CA ILE A 563 -0.53 32.32 21.31
C ILE A 563 -0.14 32.75 19.90
N GLU A 564 -1.06 32.66 18.94
CA GLU A 564 -0.78 33.11 17.56
C GLU A 564 -0.66 34.63 17.49
N LYS A 565 0.09 35.14 16.51
CA LYS A 565 0.38 36.58 16.37
C LYS A 565 -0.88 37.44 16.33
N GLN A 566 -1.91 36.95 15.64
CA GLN A 566 -3.19 37.64 15.49
C GLN A 566 -3.96 37.78 16.81
N TYR A 567 -3.81 36.82 17.73
CA TYR A 567 -4.50 36.77 19.02
C TYR A 567 -3.67 37.28 20.20
N ALA A 568 -2.41 37.67 19.99
CA ALA A 568 -1.51 38.17 21.03
C ALA A 568 -2.07 39.41 21.78
N HIS A 569 -3.01 40.14 21.20
CA HIS A 569 -3.70 41.30 21.80
C HIS A 569 -4.73 40.93 22.89
N LEU A 570 -5.10 39.64 23.00
CA LEU A 570 -6.06 39.15 24.02
C LEU A 570 -5.41 39.00 25.41
N ILE A 571 -4.08 38.93 25.47
CA ILE A 571 -3.30 38.80 26.70
C ILE A 571 -3.05 40.18 27.30
N GLN A 572 -3.63 40.42 28.48
CA GLN A 572 -3.62 41.68 29.20
C GLN A 572 -3.06 41.50 30.62
N ALA A 573 -2.92 42.56 31.42
CA ALA A 573 -2.30 42.47 32.74
C ALA A 573 -3.06 41.53 33.71
N ASP A 574 -4.37 41.45 33.53
CA ASP A 574 -5.42 40.76 34.29
C ASP A 574 -5.90 39.44 33.64
N THR A 575 -5.19 38.90 32.64
CA THR A 575 -5.50 37.57 32.08
C THR A 575 -5.37 36.48 33.13
N VAL A 576 -6.38 35.63 33.28
CA VAL A 576 -6.38 34.44 34.15
C VAL A 576 -6.47 33.19 33.29
N PHE A 577 -5.67 32.16 33.59
CA PHE A 577 -5.67 30.87 32.90
C PHE A 577 -6.27 29.80 33.81
N TRP A 578 -7.10 28.92 33.25
CA TRP A 578 -7.61 27.73 33.93
C TRP A 578 -7.55 26.49 33.03
N ASN A 579 -7.43 25.32 33.65
CA ASN A 579 -7.57 24.03 32.99
C ASN A 579 -9.01 23.88 32.47
N TYR A 580 -9.14 23.66 31.15
CA TYR A 580 -10.40 23.56 30.42
C TYR A 580 -10.47 22.22 29.69
N SER A 581 -10.32 21.16 30.49
CA SER A 581 -10.21 19.76 30.05
C SER A 581 -11.36 18.93 30.61
N GLY A 582 -11.90 18.01 29.80
CA GLY A 582 -12.99 17.12 30.21
C GLY A 582 -14.38 17.78 30.22
N VAL A 583 -15.23 17.38 31.16
CA VAL A 583 -16.60 17.90 31.35
C VAL A 583 -16.69 18.50 32.75
N ASN A 584 -17.14 19.75 32.85
CA ASN A 584 -17.47 20.35 34.14
C ASN A 584 -18.92 19.98 34.51
N VAL A 585 -19.13 19.45 35.72
CA VAL A 585 -20.42 18.97 36.20
C VAL A 585 -20.68 19.60 37.57
N GLU A 586 -21.63 20.52 37.61
CA GLU A 586 -22.04 21.24 38.81
C GLU A 586 -23.40 20.70 39.26
N ALA A 587 -23.41 19.93 40.34
CA ALA A 587 -24.64 19.42 40.94
C ALA A 587 -25.15 20.42 42.00
N SER A 588 -26.39 20.87 41.84
CA SER A 588 -27.09 21.73 42.80
C SER A 588 -28.44 21.12 43.20
N LEU A 589 -29.03 21.63 44.28
CA LEU A 589 -30.39 21.27 44.70
C LEU A 589 -31.46 21.66 43.65
N SER A 590 -31.12 22.56 42.73
CA SER A 590 -31.94 22.98 41.58
C SER A 590 -31.73 22.16 40.30
N GLY A 591 -30.75 21.23 40.26
CA GLY A 591 -30.48 20.36 39.13
C GLY A 591 -28.99 20.15 38.85
N VAL A 592 -28.66 19.48 37.75
CA VAL A 592 -27.26 19.25 37.33
C VAL A 592 -26.96 20.11 36.11
N ASN A 593 -26.03 21.04 36.25
CA ASN A 593 -25.46 21.83 35.15
C ASN A 593 -24.25 21.07 34.56
N ILE A 594 -24.25 20.85 33.24
CA ILE A 594 -23.20 20.11 32.54
C ILE A 594 -22.62 20.99 31.43
N GLN A 595 -21.38 21.43 31.60
CA GLN A 595 -20.65 22.19 30.60
C GLN A 595 -19.62 21.27 29.91
N ALA A 596 -19.93 20.90 28.66
CA ALA A 596 -19.01 20.15 27.82
C ALA A 596 -18.02 21.10 27.12
N ALA A 597 -16.72 20.84 27.26
CA ALA A 597 -15.69 21.49 26.46
C ALA A 597 -15.72 20.98 25.00
N PRO A 598 -15.09 21.68 24.03
CA PRO A 598 -14.90 21.15 22.67
C PRO A 598 -14.22 19.77 22.68
N LEU A 599 -14.62 18.88 21.77
CA LEU A 599 -14.23 17.46 21.77
C LEU A 599 -12.71 17.26 21.86
N MET A 600 -11.92 18.08 21.16
CA MET A 600 -10.46 17.99 21.20
C MET A 600 -9.88 18.40 22.56
N SER A 601 -10.50 19.31 23.30
CA SER A 601 -10.16 19.65 24.70
C SER A 601 -10.58 18.55 25.68
N MET A 602 -11.62 17.76 25.36
CA MET A 602 -11.98 16.57 26.15
C MET A 602 -10.97 15.43 25.99
N ILE A 603 -10.42 15.24 24.78
CA ILE A 603 -9.51 14.12 24.45
C ILE A 603 -8.05 14.44 24.76
N ARG A 604 -7.58 15.65 24.45
CA ARG A 604 -6.17 16.07 24.62
C ARG A 604 -5.93 16.93 25.86
N GLY A 605 -6.98 17.39 26.53
CA GLY A 605 -6.96 18.51 27.47
C GLY A 605 -6.85 19.86 26.77
N GLY A 606 -7.33 20.91 27.42
CA GLY A 606 -7.27 22.30 26.95
C GLY A 606 -7.01 23.28 28.09
N ILE A 607 -6.62 24.51 27.75
CA ILE A 607 -6.47 25.62 28.72
C ILE A 607 -7.32 26.78 28.25
N GLY A 608 -8.24 27.25 29.10
CA GLY A 608 -9.03 28.45 28.88
C GLY A 608 -8.33 29.68 29.44
N PHE A 609 -8.60 30.85 28.86
CA PHE A 609 -8.30 32.13 29.48
C PHE A 609 -9.33 33.21 29.13
N ASP A 610 -9.42 34.21 30.01
CA ASP A 610 -10.11 35.49 29.82
C ASP A 610 -9.47 36.53 30.75
N ASN A 611 -9.91 37.79 30.70
CA ASN A 611 -9.39 38.86 31.55
C ASN A 611 -10.35 39.10 32.73
N ILE A 612 -9.88 38.88 33.96
CA ILE A 612 -10.71 38.92 35.18
C ILE A 612 -10.03 39.80 36.23
N GLN A 613 -10.67 40.93 36.54
CA GLN A 613 -10.11 41.91 37.48
C GLN A 613 -10.16 41.40 38.93
N GLY A 614 -9.13 41.75 39.72
CA GLY A 614 -9.02 41.38 41.13
C GLY A 614 -8.45 39.98 41.41
N VAL A 615 -8.18 39.16 40.40
CA VAL A 615 -7.64 37.80 40.55
C VAL A 615 -6.10 37.79 40.52
N GLU A 616 -5.47 37.08 41.47
CA GLU A 616 -4.00 36.89 41.49
C GLU A 616 -3.55 35.91 40.39
N ASN A 617 -3.15 36.46 39.24
CA ASN A 617 -2.90 35.68 38.03
C ASN A 617 -1.45 35.25 37.77
N LYS A 618 -0.50 35.54 38.68
CA LYS A 618 0.93 35.27 38.47
C LYS A 618 1.65 34.83 39.75
N LEU A 619 2.47 33.79 39.62
CA LEU A 619 3.51 33.45 40.60
C LEU A 619 4.85 34.04 40.12
N GLY A 620 5.15 35.25 40.58
CA GLY A 620 6.32 36.02 40.15
C GLY A 620 6.24 36.40 38.66
N LYS A 621 7.03 35.72 37.81
CA LYS A 621 7.03 35.93 36.35
C LYS A 621 6.22 34.89 35.56
N LYS A 622 5.73 33.83 36.21
CA LYS A 622 4.92 32.77 35.58
C LYS A 622 3.43 33.09 35.77
N TRP A 623 2.60 32.82 34.79
CA TRP A 623 1.14 32.91 34.96
C TRP A 623 0.65 31.73 35.80
N LYS A 624 -0.33 31.96 36.68
CA LYS A 624 -0.97 30.89 37.47
C LYS A 624 -2.02 30.19 36.59
N LEU A 625 -1.99 28.86 36.57
CA LEU A 625 -2.99 28.02 35.92
C LEU A 625 -3.88 27.38 36.99
N TYR A 626 -5.13 27.82 37.06
CA TYR A 626 -6.15 27.33 37.97
C TYR A 626 -6.74 25.97 37.53
N SER A 627 -7.33 25.23 38.46
CA SER A 627 -7.84 23.86 38.21
C SER A 627 -9.11 23.84 37.36
N ASN A 628 -9.92 24.90 37.45
CA ASN A 628 -11.14 25.14 36.68
C ASN A 628 -11.50 26.65 36.71
N LEU A 629 -12.56 27.06 36.01
CA LEU A 629 -13.00 28.46 35.94
C LEU A 629 -13.54 29.00 37.28
N SER A 630 -14.21 28.17 38.09
CA SER A 630 -14.77 28.60 39.38
C SER A 630 -13.66 28.97 40.37
N GLU A 631 -12.60 28.15 40.47
CA GLU A 631 -11.40 28.48 41.27
C GLU A 631 -10.70 29.76 40.74
N ALA A 632 -10.72 29.99 39.42
CA ALA A 632 -10.22 31.22 38.79
C ALA A 632 -11.10 32.45 39.06
N GLN A 633 -12.34 32.25 39.51
CA GLN A 633 -13.33 33.28 39.86
C GLN A 633 -13.51 33.45 41.39
N GLU A 634 -12.71 32.78 42.23
CA GLU A 634 -12.75 32.87 43.70
C GLU A 634 -12.21 34.23 44.25
N PHE A 635 -12.82 35.36 43.84
CA PHE A 635 -12.45 36.72 44.23
C PHE A 635 -13.21 37.23 45.47
N GLY A 636 -12.53 37.99 46.34
CA GLY A 636 -13.13 38.57 47.55
C GLY A 636 -12.11 38.82 48.67
N LYS A 637 -12.56 39.43 49.78
CA LYS A 637 -11.71 39.71 50.95
C LYS A 637 -11.92 38.65 52.02
N ILE A 638 -10.83 38.10 52.54
CA ILE A 638 -10.87 37.10 53.60
C ILE A 638 -11.07 37.78 54.97
N ILE A 639 -12.03 37.26 55.72
CA ILE A 639 -12.23 37.50 57.16
C ILE A 639 -12.08 36.16 57.91
N ALA A 640 -11.94 36.21 59.23
CA ALA A 640 -11.86 35.03 60.07
C ALA A 640 -12.87 35.13 61.23
N PHE A 641 -13.63 34.07 61.46
CA PHE A 641 -14.39 33.86 62.68
C PHE A 641 -13.61 32.98 63.66
N THR A 642 -13.79 33.20 64.95
CA THR A 642 -13.58 32.20 66.00
C THR A 642 -14.96 31.62 66.35
N ALA A 643 -15.08 30.30 66.34
CA ALA A 643 -16.28 29.55 66.69
C ALA A 643 -15.93 28.50 67.76
N LYS A 644 -16.91 28.08 68.58
CA LYS A 644 -16.69 27.02 69.58
C LYS A 644 -16.40 25.68 68.90
N ASP A 645 -17.27 25.30 67.97
CA ASP A 645 -17.14 24.11 67.14
C ASP A 645 -17.41 24.44 65.65
N SER A 646 -17.57 23.41 64.82
CA SER A 646 -17.93 23.53 63.41
C SER A 646 -19.00 22.52 62.98
N ASN A 647 -19.87 22.06 63.89
CA ASN A 647 -20.85 21.01 63.62
C ASN A 647 -21.91 21.43 62.61
N ALA A 648 -22.18 22.74 62.51
CA ALA A 648 -23.16 23.34 61.61
C ALA A 648 -22.53 24.29 60.57
N ILE A 649 -21.24 24.13 60.23
CA ILE A 649 -20.56 24.93 59.18
C ILE A 649 -19.49 24.11 58.44
N ASP A 650 -19.44 24.25 57.12
CA ASP A 650 -18.58 23.49 56.20
C ASP A 650 -17.86 24.40 55.19
N LYS A 651 -16.90 23.88 54.41
CA LYS A 651 -16.38 24.63 53.26
C LYS A 651 -17.51 24.84 52.24
N GLY A 652 -17.78 26.08 51.88
CA GLY A 652 -18.86 26.48 50.99
C GLY A 652 -20.14 26.91 51.72
N THR A 653 -20.21 26.82 53.05
CA THR A 653 -21.34 27.38 53.82
C THR A 653 -21.47 28.87 53.52
N GLN A 654 -22.65 29.29 53.06
CA GLN A 654 -22.91 30.66 52.65
C GLN A 654 -23.03 31.61 53.84
N ILE A 655 -22.59 32.85 53.65
CA ILE A 655 -22.92 33.99 54.50
C ILE A 655 -24.06 34.75 53.81
N LYS A 656 -25.18 34.98 54.49
CA LYS A 656 -26.36 35.65 53.96
C LYS A 656 -26.72 36.92 54.73
N TYR A 657 -27.12 37.97 54.01
CA TYR A 657 -27.80 39.15 54.56
C TYR A 657 -29.21 39.21 53.98
N LYS A 658 -30.25 39.10 54.84
CA LYS A 658 -31.67 39.08 54.42
C LYS A 658 -31.95 38.11 53.26
N GLY A 659 -31.37 36.91 53.31
CA GLY A 659 -31.47 35.87 52.28
C GLY A 659 -30.51 36.01 51.08
N VAL A 660 -29.91 37.17 50.85
CA VAL A 660 -28.93 37.37 49.76
C VAL A 660 -27.56 36.83 50.19
N SER A 661 -26.94 35.99 49.36
CA SER A 661 -25.59 35.47 49.61
C SER A 661 -24.53 36.55 49.36
N VAL A 662 -23.75 36.86 50.39
CA VAL A 662 -22.78 37.97 50.42
C VAL A 662 -21.35 37.51 50.69
N GLY A 663 -21.16 36.21 50.95
CA GLY A 663 -19.88 35.55 51.13
C GLY A 663 -20.03 34.05 51.37
N GLU A 664 -18.92 33.38 51.66
CA GLU A 664 -18.83 31.93 51.84
C GLU A 664 -17.68 31.53 52.78
N VAL A 665 -17.80 30.38 53.45
CA VAL A 665 -16.70 29.77 54.23
C VAL A 665 -15.69 29.12 53.29
N SER A 666 -14.48 29.69 53.23
CA SER A 666 -13.39 29.25 52.33
C SER A 666 -12.51 28.15 52.93
N LYS A 667 -12.33 28.12 54.26
CA LYS A 667 -11.52 27.11 54.97
C LYS A 667 -11.89 27.06 56.45
N ILE A 668 -11.91 25.86 57.03
CA ILE A 668 -12.06 25.61 58.47
C ILE A 668 -10.73 25.03 59.00
N THR A 669 -10.33 25.35 60.22
CA THR A 669 -9.10 24.84 60.86
C THR A 669 -9.25 24.79 62.38
N PRO A 670 -9.11 23.61 63.03
CA PRO A 670 -9.23 23.49 64.48
C PRO A 670 -8.01 24.11 65.19
N ASN A 671 -8.23 24.77 66.33
CA ASN A 671 -7.17 25.22 67.23
C ASN A 671 -7.14 24.35 68.50
N PHE A 672 -6.40 23.25 68.45
CA PHE A 672 -6.18 22.32 69.57
C PHE A 672 -5.55 22.96 70.82
N SER A 673 -5.03 24.20 70.75
CA SER A 673 -4.47 24.91 71.91
C SER A 673 -5.48 25.80 72.65
N SER A 674 -6.67 26.04 72.08
CA SER A 674 -7.68 26.92 72.66
C SER A 674 -9.09 26.36 72.66
N ASP A 675 -9.27 25.07 72.30
CA ASP A 675 -10.57 24.37 72.22
C ASP A 675 -11.64 25.18 71.46
N ASN A 676 -11.25 25.70 70.30
CA ASN A 676 -12.07 26.51 69.39
C ASN A 676 -11.67 26.22 67.94
N VAL A 677 -12.52 26.61 66.99
CA VAL A 677 -12.28 26.49 65.54
C VAL A 677 -12.09 27.86 64.90
N TYR A 678 -11.08 27.98 64.03
CA TYR A 678 -10.91 29.14 63.15
C TYR A 678 -11.58 28.88 61.80
N VAL A 679 -12.44 29.79 61.39
CA VAL A 679 -13.25 29.70 60.18
C VAL A 679 -12.88 30.88 59.28
N GLN A 680 -12.13 30.63 58.21
CA GLN A 680 -11.80 31.65 57.21
C GLN A 680 -12.92 31.73 56.18
N ALA A 681 -13.49 32.91 56.00
CA ALA A 681 -14.56 33.17 55.05
C ALA A 681 -14.21 34.31 54.10
N ARG A 682 -14.72 34.23 52.87
CA ARG A 682 -14.56 35.23 51.81
C ARG A 682 -15.84 36.05 51.72
N ILE A 683 -15.72 37.38 51.77
CA ILE A 683 -16.81 38.32 51.46
C ILE A 683 -16.60 38.83 50.03
N TYR A 684 -17.66 38.84 49.22
CA TYR A 684 -17.58 39.31 47.83
C TYR A 684 -17.32 40.83 47.79
N PRO A 685 -16.45 41.35 46.88
CA PRO A 685 -15.95 42.73 46.91
C PRO A 685 -17.02 43.81 47.05
N GLU A 686 -18.16 43.64 46.40
CA GLU A 686 -19.31 44.55 46.41
C GLU A 686 -20.00 44.71 47.78
N TYR A 687 -19.75 43.79 48.72
CA TYR A 687 -20.31 43.79 50.07
C TYR A 687 -19.25 43.95 51.18
N VAL A 688 -17.96 44.02 50.81
CA VAL A 688 -16.83 44.03 51.76
C VAL A 688 -16.91 45.18 52.75
N ASP A 689 -17.14 46.40 52.27
CA ASP A 689 -17.02 47.61 53.10
C ASP A 689 -18.23 47.85 54.00
N GLN A 690 -19.33 47.12 53.78
CA GLN A 690 -20.54 47.14 54.62
C GLN A 690 -20.53 45.98 55.63
N ILE A 691 -19.93 44.84 55.30
CA ILE A 691 -19.97 43.62 56.14
C ILE A 691 -18.72 43.50 57.03
N ALA A 692 -17.53 43.70 56.47
CA ALA A 692 -16.26 43.51 57.17
C ALA A 692 -15.90 44.74 58.02
N VAL A 693 -16.80 45.13 58.93
CA VAL A 693 -16.72 46.31 59.80
C VAL A 693 -16.98 45.95 61.26
N ALA A 694 -16.44 46.75 62.18
CA ALA A 694 -16.71 46.60 63.61
C ALA A 694 -18.19 46.88 63.92
N GLY A 695 -18.77 46.02 64.77
CA GLY A 695 -20.20 46.02 65.09
C GLY A 695 -21.03 45.03 64.27
N SER A 696 -20.49 44.44 63.19
CA SER A 696 -21.20 43.36 62.48
C SER A 696 -21.32 42.11 63.35
N HIS A 697 -22.55 41.62 63.53
CA HIS A 697 -22.86 40.38 64.25
C HIS A 697 -23.08 39.24 63.26
N PHE A 698 -22.54 38.06 63.56
CA PHE A 698 -22.62 36.86 62.72
C PHE A 698 -23.06 35.66 63.55
N TRP A 699 -24.03 34.91 63.05
CA TRP A 699 -24.52 33.71 63.73
C TRP A 699 -24.87 32.59 62.75
N VAL A 700 -24.79 31.34 63.20
CA VAL A 700 -25.27 30.19 62.42
C VAL A 700 -26.79 30.12 62.52
N VAL A 701 -27.46 29.83 61.40
CA VAL A 701 -28.88 29.55 61.35
C VAL A 701 -29.08 28.05 61.18
N GLU A 702 -29.82 27.45 62.11
CA GLU A 702 -30.12 26.03 62.21
C GLU A 702 -31.65 25.77 62.17
N PRO A 703 -32.08 24.55 61.78
CA PRO A 703 -33.50 24.22 61.62
C PRO A 703 -34.17 23.97 62.97
N SER A 704 -35.04 24.88 63.39
CA SER A 704 -35.80 24.72 64.64
C SER A 704 -37.14 24.04 64.34
N ILE A 705 -37.36 22.83 64.83
CA ILE A 705 -38.63 22.11 64.70
C ILE A 705 -39.22 21.87 66.09
N SER A 706 -40.39 22.44 66.36
CA SER A 706 -41.05 22.40 67.67
C SER A 706 -42.55 22.10 67.55
N LEU A 707 -43.20 21.83 68.69
CA LEU A 707 -44.65 21.63 68.78
C LEU A 707 -45.48 22.90 68.47
N ALA A 708 -44.87 24.09 68.43
CA ALA A 708 -45.55 25.33 68.04
C ALA A 708 -45.38 25.70 66.57
N GLY A 709 -44.50 25.02 65.84
CA GLY A 709 -44.11 25.37 64.49
C GLY A 709 -42.66 25.01 64.18
N ALA A 710 -42.29 25.19 62.91
CA ALA A 710 -40.92 24.98 62.44
C ALA A 710 -40.39 26.22 61.70
N GLU A 711 -39.17 26.62 62.05
CA GLU A 711 -38.49 27.80 61.57
C GLU A 711 -37.18 27.42 60.86
N ASN A 712 -36.70 28.30 59.97
CA ASN A 712 -35.48 28.10 59.19
C ASN A 712 -35.46 26.77 58.41
N LEU A 713 -36.62 26.28 57.95
CA LEU A 713 -36.73 24.99 57.23
C LEU A 713 -35.86 24.90 55.97
N ASP A 714 -35.40 26.01 55.41
CA ASP A 714 -34.43 26.03 54.30
C ASP A 714 -33.05 25.49 54.71
N THR A 715 -32.70 25.57 56.00
CA THR A 715 -31.43 25.03 56.55
C THR A 715 -31.39 23.51 56.66
N LEU A 716 -32.52 22.80 56.49
CA LEU A 716 -32.55 21.33 56.45
C LEU A 716 -31.74 20.73 55.29
N LEU A 717 -31.41 21.54 54.28
CA LEU A 717 -30.56 21.17 53.13
C LEU A 717 -29.12 21.71 53.25
N GLY A 718 -28.82 22.40 54.35
CA GLY A 718 -27.54 23.07 54.60
C GLY A 718 -27.73 24.35 55.41
N SER A 719 -27.09 24.41 56.58
CA SER A 719 -27.00 25.61 57.41
C SER A 719 -26.31 26.77 56.69
N TYR A 720 -26.54 27.98 57.16
CA TYR A 720 -25.85 29.18 56.69
C TYR A 720 -25.54 30.13 57.84
N ILE A 721 -24.55 31.00 57.62
CA ILE A 721 -24.22 32.08 58.54
C ILE A 721 -25.08 33.28 58.15
N GLN A 722 -25.87 33.84 59.05
CA GLN A 722 -26.53 35.13 58.85
C GLN A 722 -25.69 36.26 59.46
N VAL A 723 -25.72 37.43 58.82
CA VAL A 723 -25.04 38.64 59.28
C VAL A 723 -26.00 39.81 59.48
N THR A 724 -25.77 40.60 60.53
CA THR A 724 -26.31 41.97 60.69
C THR A 724 -25.14 42.95 60.58
N PRO A 725 -25.09 43.82 59.55
CA PRO A 725 -24.01 44.80 59.36
C PRO A 725 -23.84 45.80 60.51
N GLY A 726 -22.59 46.10 60.86
CA GLY A 726 -22.22 47.16 61.80
C GLY A 726 -22.02 48.53 61.13
N SER A 727 -21.52 49.49 61.92
CA SER A 727 -21.26 50.87 61.48
C SER A 727 -19.87 51.40 61.86
N GLY A 728 -18.98 50.52 62.35
CA GLY A 728 -17.63 50.88 62.78
C GLY A 728 -16.57 50.83 61.66
N LYS A 729 -15.29 50.91 62.06
CA LYS A 729 -14.15 50.80 61.14
C LYS A 729 -14.00 49.36 60.59
N ALA A 730 -13.38 49.23 59.42
CA ALA A 730 -13.10 47.93 58.80
C ALA A 730 -12.39 46.96 59.77
N LYS A 731 -12.88 45.72 59.84
CA LYS A 731 -12.44 44.64 60.75
C LYS A 731 -12.47 43.30 60.00
N THR A 732 -11.46 42.46 60.22
CA THR A 732 -11.33 41.15 59.54
C THR A 732 -11.36 39.95 60.50
N GLN A 733 -11.58 40.17 61.79
CA GLN A 733 -11.71 39.13 62.81
C GLN A 733 -13.01 39.29 63.59
N PHE A 734 -13.76 38.20 63.73
CA PHE A 734 -15.10 38.16 64.31
C PHE A 734 -15.27 36.92 65.19
N THR A 735 -16.37 36.87 65.94
CA THR A 735 -16.83 35.68 66.65
C THR A 735 -18.11 35.21 65.97
N LEU A 736 -18.20 33.90 65.70
CA LEU A 736 -19.44 33.30 65.22
C LEU A 736 -20.28 32.89 66.43
N SER A 737 -21.56 33.25 66.43
CA SER A 737 -22.48 32.98 67.53
C SER A 737 -23.52 31.93 67.18
N ASP A 738 -24.11 31.32 68.19
CA ASP A 738 -25.11 30.25 68.03
C ASP A 738 -26.55 30.80 67.97
N GLN A 739 -26.71 32.13 68.07
CA GLN A 739 -27.99 32.83 68.23
C GLN A 739 -27.96 34.20 67.52
N PRO A 740 -29.13 34.71 67.07
CA PRO A 740 -29.26 36.10 66.62
C PRO A 740 -28.87 37.09 67.73
N GLN A 741 -28.71 38.36 67.36
CA GLN A 741 -28.55 39.44 68.33
C GLN A 741 -29.86 39.62 69.10
N GLY A 742 -29.96 39.01 70.28
CA GLY A 742 -31.19 38.87 71.05
C GLY A 742 -31.84 40.18 71.50
N ASP A 743 -33.16 40.11 71.70
CA ASP A 743 -33.98 41.26 72.10
C ASP A 743 -33.61 41.80 73.50
N GLN A 744 -33.86 43.09 73.69
CA GLN A 744 -33.60 43.76 74.96
C GLN A 744 -34.72 43.47 75.97
N PHE A 745 -34.55 42.39 76.73
CA PHE A 745 -35.41 42.08 77.87
C PHE A 745 -35.08 42.96 79.09
N ILE A 746 -36.12 43.44 79.78
CA ILE A 746 -36.02 43.90 81.17
C ILE A 746 -36.36 42.70 82.06
N SER A 747 -35.38 42.24 82.84
CA SER A 747 -35.53 41.08 83.70
C SER A 747 -36.30 41.40 84.99
N TYR A 748 -37.12 40.47 85.46
CA TYR A 748 -37.73 40.44 86.80
C TYR A 748 -37.60 39.05 87.41
N THR A 749 -37.83 38.95 88.72
CA THR A 749 -37.67 37.69 89.47
C THR A 749 -39.02 37.23 89.98
N LEU A 750 -39.38 35.96 89.77
CA LEU A 750 -40.55 35.33 90.36
C LEU A 750 -40.13 34.20 91.30
N GLU A 751 -40.75 34.15 92.48
CA GLU A 751 -40.48 33.15 93.51
C GLU A 751 -41.65 32.16 93.63
N ALA A 752 -41.35 30.86 93.64
CA ALA A 752 -42.37 29.81 93.69
C ALA A 752 -41.99 28.67 94.64
N LEU A 753 -42.96 28.09 95.35
CA LEU A 753 -42.73 26.88 96.18
C LEU A 753 -42.42 25.61 95.35
N SER A 754 -42.66 25.64 94.03
CA SER A 754 -42.43 24.53 93.12
C SER A 754 -42.39 25.01 91.68
N ARG A 755 -41.53 24.42 90.84
CA ARG A 755 -41.34 24.79 89.43
C ARG A 755 -42.60 24.59 88.57
N GLY A 756 -43.39 23.56 88.88
CA GLY A 756 -44.54 23.17 88.07
C GLY A 756 -44.13 22.90 86.62
N SER A 757 -44.92 23.43 85.69
CA SER A 757 -44.71 23.41 84.23
C SER A 757 -43.60 24.32 83.71
N VAL A 758 -43.15 25.30 84.52
CA VAL A 758 -42.33 26.42 84.03
C VAL A 758 -40.95 25.95 83.58
N LYS A 759 -40.47 26.46 82.45
CA LYS A 759 -39.15 26.19 81.86
C LYS A 759 -38.62 27.46 81.19
N VAL A 760 -37.34 27.48 80.83
CA VAL A 760 -36.81 28.50 79.92
C VAL A 760 -37.59 28.41 78.59
N GLY A 761 -37.99 29.55 78.04
CA GLY A 761 -38.92 29.61 76.90
C GLY A 761 -40.39 29.30 77.25
N THR A 762 -40.80 29.39 78.52
CA THR A 762 -42.23 29.52 78.89
C THR A 762 -42.66 30.98 78.70
N PRO A 763 -43.77 31.25 77.97
CA PRO A 763 -44.20 32.61 77.68
C PRO A 763 -44.75 33.35 78.91
N ILE A 764 -44.52 34.66 78.94
CA ILE A 764 -45.11 35.61 79.89
C ILE A 764 -46.24 36.37 79.20
N LEU A 765 -47.45 36.29 79.76
CA LEU A 765 -48.67 36.76 79.13
C LEU A 765 -49.26 37.96 79.87
N PHE A 766 -49.65 39.00 79.13
CA PHE A 766 -50.51 40.08 79.61
C PHE A 766 -51.79 40.09 78.78
N ARG A 767 -52.94 39.81 79.41
CA ARG A 767 -54.25 39.65 78.72
C ARG A 767 -54.17 38.71 77.50
N GLU A 768 -53.60 37.53 77.73
CA GLU A 768 -53.38 36.46 76.72
C GLU A 768 -52.38 36.80 75.59
N ILE A 769 -51.83 38.02 75.53
CA ILE A 769 -50.77 38.41 74.59
C ILE A 769 -49.40 38.11 75.22
N GLU A 770 -48.52 37.47 74.46
CA GLU A 770 -47.12 37.25 74.86
C GLU A 770 -46.34 38.56 74.84
N VAL A 771 -45.67 38.87 75.95
CA VAL A 771 -44.91 40.11 76.17
C VAL A 771 -43.48 39.88 76.67
N GLY A 772 -43.06 38.62 76.71
CA GLY A 772 -41.75 38.18 77.19
C GLY A 772 -41.71 36.68 77.48
N GLU A 773 -40.58 36.18 77.97
CA GLU A 773 -40.36 34.77 78.26
C GLU A 773 -39.65 34.54 79.60
N VAL A 774 -39.66 33.29 80.09
CA VAL A 774 -38.79 32.83 81.17
C VAL A 774 -37.37 32.61 80.62
N THR A 775 -36.39 33.30 81.19
CA THR A 775 -34.98 33.29 80.75
C THR A 775 -34.08 32.40 81.62
N ASP A 776 -34.44 32.16 82.89
CA ASP A 776 -33.75 31.21 83.78
C ASP A 776 -34.73 30.58 84.78
N VAL A 777 -34.45 29.34 85.21
CA VAL A 777 -35.20 28.62 86.25
C VAL A 777 -34.22 27.82 87.11
N ARG A 778 -33.94 28.32 88.32
CA ARG A 778 -32.97 27.73 89.25
C ARG A 778 -33.55 27.51 90.64
N LEU A 779 -32.87 26.70 91.44
CA LEU A 779 -33.14 26.62 92.87
C LEU A 779 -32.73 27.94 93.54
N GLY A 780 -33.51 28.39 94.52
CA GLY A 780 -33.10 29.46 95.43
C GLY A 780 -31.93 29.00 96.31
N ASP A 781 -31.13 29.95 96.77
CA ASP A 781 -29.82 29.68 97.39
C ASP A 781 -29.94 28.89 98.74
N LEU A 782 -31.14 28.89 99.35
CA LEU A 782 -31.50 28.12 100.55
C LEU A 782 -32.29 26.83 100.25
N SER A 783 -32.50 26.48 98.98
CA SER A 783 -33.28 25.31 98.52
C SER A 783 -34.77 25.26 98.93
N ASP A 784 -35.31 26.34 99.49
CA ASP A 784 -36.69 26.42 100.01
C ASP A 784 -37.73 26.86 98.95
N ARG A 785 -37.25 27.47 97.85
CA ARG A 785 -38.06 27.99 96.74
C ARG A 785 -37.34 27.84 95.40
N ILE A 786 -38.09 27.96 94.32
CA ILE A 786 -37.60 28.10 92.95
C ILE A 786 -37.54 29.58 92.61
N ILE A 787 -36.44 29.99 91.98
CA ILE A 787 -36.23 31.32 91.42
C ILE A 787 -36.40 31.21 89.90
N ILE A 788 -37.36 31.95 89.37
CA ILE A 788 -37.70 32.01 87.95
C ILE A 788 -37.35 33.43 87.48
N THR A 789 -36.36 33.57 86.61
CA THR A 789 -36.05 34.87 85.99
C THR A 789 -36.90 35.00 84.74
N ILE A 790 -37.70 36.07 84.67
CA ILE A 790 -38.51 36.41 83.49
C ILE A 790 -37.89 37.61 82.79
N GLY A 791 -37.91 37.62 81.46
CA GLY A 791 -37.54 38.77 80.63
C GLY A 791 -38.78 39.31 79.93
N ILE A 792 -39.11 40.58 80.12
CA ILE A 792 -40.18 41.28 79.40
C ILE A 792 -39.54 42.12 78.29
N HIS A 793 -40.00 42.04 77.04
CA HIS A 793 -39.42 42.85 75.96
C HIS A 793 -39.49 44.35 76.32
N SER A 794 -38.45 45.11 75.99
CA SER A 794 -38.31 46.52 76.40
C SER A 794 -39.51 47.40 76.04
N GLU A 795 -40.23 47.09 74.97
CA GLU A 795 -41.44 47.81 74.55
C GLU A 795 -42.66 47.54 75.45
N PHE A 796 -42.73 46.39 76.13
CA PHE A 796 -43.83 46.00 77.01
C PHE A 796 -43.53 46.16 78.51
N ALA A 797 -42.27 46.43 78.88
CA ALA A 797 -41.85 46.51 80.28
C ALA A 797 -42.58 47.58 81.12
N TYR A 798 -43.28 48.53 80.49
CA TYR A 798 -44.16 49.51 81.15
C TYR A 798 -45.45 48.89 81.72
N LEU A 799 -45.80 47.66 81.33
CA LEU A 799 -46.97 46.93 81.83
C LEU A 799 -46.75 46.38 83.25
N VAL A 800 -45.49 46.06 83.62
CA VAL A 800 -45.17 45.55 84.95
C VAL A 800 -45.07 46.70 85.95
N ARG A 801 -45.93 46.65 86.97
CA ARG A 801 -46.08 47.65 88.03
C ARG A 801 -45.67 47.10 89.37
N GLU A 802 -45.42 48.00 90.31
CA GLU A 802 -44.94 47.61 91.64
C GLU A 802 -45.88 46.66 92.40
N ASN A 803 -47.17 46.65 92.06
CA ASN A 803 -48.25 45.81 92.59
C ASN A 803 -48.79 44.78 91.58
N SER A 804 -48.12 44.52 90.45
CA SER A 804 -48.54 43.46 89.52
C SER A 804 -48.46 42.08 90.18
N VAL A 805 -49.43 41.21 89.85
CA VAL A 805 -49.57 39.87 90.43
C VAL A 805 -49.40 38.84 89.33
N PHE A 806 -48.55 37.83 89.56
CA PHE A 806 -48.17 36.80 88.59
C PHE A 806 -48.74 35.44 88.97
N TRP A 807 -49.32 34.70 88.02
CA TRP A 807 -49.82 33.36 88.26
C TRP A 807 -49.53 32.41 87.09
N ASN A 808 -49.43 31.11 87.40
CA ASN A 808 -49.25 30.07 86.41
C ASN A 808 -50.58 29.78 85.69
N VAL A 809 -50.58 29.72 84.35
CA VAL A 809 -51.76 29.43 83.49
C VAL A 809 -51.67 28.10 82.75
N SER A 810 -50.87 27.15 83.27
CA SER A 810 -50.57 25.89 82.57
C SER A 810 -51.59 24.79 82.88
N GLY A 811 -52.00 24.07 81.83
CA GLY A 811 -52.90 22.92 81.92
C GLY A 811 -54.38 23.27 81.75
N VAL A 812 -55.26 22.30 82.01
CA VAL A 812 -56.71 22.46 81.88
C VAL A 812 -57.29 22.73 83.28
N ASN A 813 -57.88 23.91 83.47
CA ASN A 813 -58.57 24.22 84.73
C ASN A 813 -60.00 23.67 84.67
N MET A 814 -60.34 22.76 85.58
CA MET A 814 -61.65 22.11 85.65
C MET A 814 -62.21 22.20 87.07
N SER A 815 -63.25 23.00 87.24
CA SER A 815 -64.01 23.10 88.50
C SER A 815 -65.32 22.30 88.38
N ILE A 816 -65.56 21.40 89.33
CA ILE A 816 -66.78 20.58 89.40
C ILE A 816 -67.66 21.12 90.51
N GLY A 817 -68.84 21.63 90.15
CA GLY A 817 -69.87 22.10 91.08
C GLY A 817 -71.14 21.24 91.04
N LEU A 818 -72.07 21.50 91.97
CA LEU A 818 -73.35 20.77 92.06
C LEU A 818 -74.26 20.93 90.83
N SER A 819 -73.99 21.92 89.98
CA SER A 819 -74.70 22.20 88.72
C SER A 819 -73.98 21.68 87.46
N GLY A 820 -72.76 21.13 87.58
CA GLY A 820 -71.98 20.61 86.45
C GLY A 820 -70.48 20.91 86.54
N ALA A 821 -69.73 20.48 85.51
CA ALA A 821 -68.31 20.76 85.36
C ALA A 821 -68.08 21.96 84.42
N LYS A 822 -67.34 22.97 84.89
CA LYS A 822 -66.85 24.08 84.07
C LYS A 822 -65.39 23.78 83.71
N VAL A 823 -65.10 23.69 82.41
CA VAL A 823 -63.76 23.49 81.87
C VAL A 823 -63.31 24.78 81.19
N GLN A 824 -62.19 25.34 81.60
CA GLN A 824 -61.50 26.41 80.89
C GLN A 824 -60.19 25.85 80.32
N ALA A 825 -60.16 25.72 79.00
CA ALA A 825 -58.98 25.37 78.23
C ALA A 825 -58.37 26.65 77.64
N GLY A 826 -57.07 26.86 77.85
CA GLY A 826 -56.32 27.92 77.18
C GLY A 826 -55.99 27.56 75.72
N THR A 827 -55.09 28.31 75.10
CA THR A 827 -54.60 27.97 73.75
C THR A 827 -53.85 26.63 73.76
N VAL A 828 -53.74 25.99 72.58
CA VAL A 828 -53.01 24.72 72.43
C VAL A 828 -51.55 24.85 72.87
N ASP A 829 -50.90 26.00 72.62
CA ASP A 829 -49.53 26.25 73.09
C ASP A 829 -49.47 26.45 74.61
N SER A 830 -50.39 27.23 75.21
CA SER A 830 -50.48 27.40 76.68
C SER A 830 -50.68 26.07 77.42
N ILE A 831 -51.34 25.09 76.80
CA ILE A 831 -51.52 23.73 77.34
C ILE A 831 -50.23 22.90 77.26
N LEU A 832 -49.35 23.14 76.28
CA LEU A 832 -48.14 22.36 76.00
C LEU A 832 -46.84 22.98 76.56
N ARG A 833 -46.66 24.30 76.44
CA ARG A 833 -45.51 25.05 77.00
C ARG A 833 -45.73 25.50 78.44
N GLY A 834 -46.99 25.56 78.85
CA GLY A 834 -47.40 26.35 80.00
C GLY A 834 -47.35 27.85 79.71
N GLY A 835 -47.55 28.65 80.75
CA GLY A 835 -47.42 30.10 80.69
C GLY A 835 -47.46 30.72 82.08
N ILE A 836 -46.96 31.95 82.20
CA ILE A 836 -47.14 32.79 83.38
C ILE A 836 -47.90 34.03 82.94
N ALA A 837 -49.13 34.20 83.41
CA ALA A 837 -49.88 35.42 83.17
C ALA A 837 -49.68 36.41 84.32
N PHE A 838 -49.84 37.70 84.03
CA PHE A 838 -49.92 38.73 85.06
C PHE A 838 -50.98 39.79 84.76
N SER A 839 -51.41 40.45 85.83
CA SER A 839 -52.31 41.60 85.81
C SER A 839 -51.88 42.61 86.87
N THR A 840 -52.49 43.78 86.87
CA THR A 840 -52.29 44.83 87.88
C THR A 840 -53.66 45.20 88.47
N PRO A 841 -53.80 45.29 89.81
CA PRO A 841 -55.05 45.70 90.46
C PRO A 841 -55.59 47.02 89.91
N ASP A 842 -56.91 47.12 89.79
CA ASP A 842 -57.62 48.37 89.46
C ASP A 842 -57.74 49.27 90.71
N ASP A 843 -56.59 49.61 91.30
CA ASP A 843 -56.45 50.57 92.40
C ASP A 843 -56.82 51.99 91.91
N GLU A 844 -57.40 52.83 92.77
CA GLU A 844 -57.61 54.28 92.49
C GLU A 844 -56.32 55.03 92.11
N THR A 845 -55.14 54.45 92.37
CA THR A 845 -53.83 55.03 92.03
C THR A 845 -52.88 53.98 91.44
N LEU A 846 -52.62 54.09 90.14
CA LEU A 846 -51.66 53.27 89.40
C LEU A 846 -50.25 53.43 90.00
N LYS A 847 -49.61 52.30 90.37
CA LYS A 847 -48.26 52.31 90.96
C LYS A 847 -47.16 52.55 89.91
N PRO A 848 -45.93 52.91 90.33
CA PRO A 848 -44.79 53.05 89.42
C PRO A 848 -44.50 51.79 88.60
N GLN A 849 -43.80 51.96 87.48
CA GLN A 849 -43.21 50.84 86.75
C GLN A 849 -42.20 50.10 87.64
N ALA A 850 -42.19 48.78 87.55
CA ALA A 850 -41.26 47.93 88.27
C ALA A 850 -39.81 48.17 87.80
N LYS A 851 -38.88 48.24 88.75
CA LYS A 851 -37.44 48.24 88.45
C LYS A 851 -36.98 46.83 88.06
N ALA A 852 -35.98 46.74 87.20
CA ALA A 852 -35.34 45.48 86.84
C ALA A 852 -34.91 44.68 88.09
N HIS A 853 -35.03 43.36 88.01
CA HIS A 853 -34.78 42.37 89.07
C HIS A 853 -35.66 42.52 90.33
N LYS A 854 -36.76 43.28 90.28
CA LYS A 854 -37.78 43.25 91.35
C LYS A 854 -38.36 41.84 91.48
N SER A 855 -38.49 41.36 92.72
CA SER A 855 -39.06 40.06 93.04
C SER A 855 -40.57 40.12 93.26
N TYR A 856 -41.28 39.09 92.80
CA TYR A 856 -42.72 38.86 92.96
C TYR A 856 -42.98 37.40 93.36
N LEU A 857 -44.15 37.14 93.94
CA LEU A 857 -44.61 35.76 94.17
C LEU A 857 -45.30 35.22 92.91
N LEU A 858 -44.98 33.99 92.51
CA LEU A 858 -45.71 33.26 91.48
C LEU A 858 -46.83 32.42 92.12
N HIS A 859 -48.06 32.84 91.93
CA HIS A 859 -49.25 32.14 92.43
C HIS A 859 -49.56 30.90 91.57
N LYS A 860 -50.10 29.85 92.19
CA LYS A 860 -50.40 28.57 91.50
C LYS A 860 -51.57 28.66 90.51
N THR A 861 -52.51 29.55 90.80
CA THR A 861 -53.73 29.85 90.03
C THR A 861 -54.08 31.32 90.27
N ALA A 862 -54.91 31.92 89.41
CA ALA A 862 -55.54 33.20 89.70
C ALA A 862 -56.67 33.06 90.74
N GLU A 863 -56.99 34.15 91.42
CA GLU A 863 -58.30 34.36 92.07
C GLU A 863 -59.30 34.87 91.02
N GLU A 864 -60.62 34.82 91.33
CA GLU A 864 -61.67 35.02 90.31
C GLU A 864 -61.72 36.45 89.73
N ASP A 865 -61.20 37.45 90.44
CA ASP A 865 -61.22 38.86 90.05
C ASP A 865 -59.93 39.34 89.34
N TRP A 866 -58.78 38.69 89.56
CA TRP A 866 -57.48 39.14 88.98
C TRP A 866 -57.49 39.19 87.45
N ALA A 867 -58.24 38.28 86.82
CA ALA A 867 -58.44 38.21 85.38
C ALA A 867 -59.50 39.21 84.87
N LEU A 868 -60.28 39.83 85.76
CA LEU A 868 -61.29 40.85 85.46
C LEU A 868 -60.75 42.28 85.61
N TRP A 869 -59.61 42.48 86.31
CA TRP A 869 -58.98 43.79 86.47
C TRP A 869 -58.63 44.44 85.13
N ASN A 870 -59.25 45.58 84.87
CA ASN A 870 -59.17 46.32 83.62
C ASN A 870 -58.20 47.52 83.63
N ALA A 871 -57.49 47.74 84.75
CA ALA A 871 -56.49 48.78 85.03
C ALA A 871 -55.86 49.46 83.80
N ALA A 872 -56.01 50.77 83.71
CA ALA A 872 -55.53 51.58 82.60
C ALA A 872 -54.03 51.86 82.74
N ILE A 873 -53.19 51.22 81.92
CA ILE A 873 -51.73 51.38 81.93
C ILE A 873 -51.25 52.08 80.64
N PRO A 874 -50.90 53.39 80.68
CA PRO A 874 -50.41 54.11 79.51
C PRO A 874 -49.05 53.59 79.01
N ASN A 875 -48.89 53.53 77.70
CA ASN A 875 -47.60 53.26 77.05
C ASN A 875 -46.78 54.56 77.00
N PRO A 876 -45.54 54.60 77.52
CA PRO A 876 -44.74 55.84 77.56
C PRO A 876 -44.21 56.30 76.19
N ASN A 877 -44.38 55.49 75.14
CA ASN A 877 -43.88 55.75 73.78
C ASN A 877 -44.99 56.12 72.78
N LYS A 878 -46.20 56.48 73.23
CA LYS A 878 -47.36 56.85 72.39
C LYS A 878 -48.16 58.01 72.97
#